data_AF-A0A1D2QWA0-F1
#
_entry.id   AF-A0A1D2QWA0-F1
#
_cell.length_a   1.000
_cell.length_b   1.000
_cell.length_c   1.000
_cell.angle_alpha   90.00
_cell.angle_beta   90.00
_cell.angle_gamma   90.00
#
_symmetry.space_group_name_H-M   'P 1'
#
loop_
_entity.id
_entity.type
_entity.pdbx_description
1 polymer ?
#
loop_
_entity_poly.entity_id
_entity_poly.type
_entity_poly.pdbx_seq_one_letter_code
_entity_poly.pdbx_strand_id
1 'polypeptide(L)'
;MKNKFKILIKLLRNFNKIPRPSGFISLAGVLIFVLLSWSVSTADVYVPDNYSTIQAAVDGANAGDTIIVRVGTYTENVDVNKSLNIKSENGAGSTIVQAANPSDHVFEINADYVNISGFTVKGVTGWKGGIYLNENVEYCYVFDNIAIDNDYGIFLFYSFHNTLTNNTANSNNQSGIYLFGSNENTLTGNIANLNENGILISAKSSSNTLTDNVASNNTCGIELSSSPYNTLTNNTMADNQHNFGVSANWRNDFTQNIDTSNTVNGKPIYYLTNEDSLVIDTSWDIGYLGIIRCNNITVKDLNLSNNIQGVLLAQSSDSRIANVTASNNYIGIQLVGSSNNTIVNNTINATHCGISLSATARDGGHHDDNRNNTLINNIANSNQGRGISFSDASHNTLINNTANWNIGGILLSDFHDGTLIGNTANYNRGSNAGGIHLSFSHRNTLINNTANFGIGIHSDGILLFTSHNNILTNNTANSNNRSGIMLQAGSSGNILTYNTVNSNNDYGIYIYHSGGSTIYFNSFVANGDNVYSSVGTNSWNSIEPITYQYNGKTYTNYIGNHWGDYTEIDSNGDGIGDTPYSIGSDKDNYPFMGFGETYSQLDPIIEPSPPVEEDNQPPTAFFTCSPASPKVGEEVILSATGSHDLDGDIKFYEWDLDGDSKFNGFTTSPEIFYYWSESSTFSVKLNVIDSVGNSDTFIRDITVQQNSWWEKIKNFFAPSVVTLSKKESDRFKLIKSELYISNYPHSNDPMNDFYWITDNQLLTILKKKINASGSDLTYEAYIIDTLHDMKLADSVAKRSLTPKPEIEKYFENMAEVNVWSEVPLLISKEALTGIIEAGGGSSIGVGVILMLPDIFQAGISLGFLDDIYYRKSLWNYFELRDTGYDPSFAFNNSAVSPIYQDETTREYFEKLWLEYGGSHISNSGGLKPEFKEQIIKQLRNLLLSGYEKYKFEPYQLYIIKCPVQVQVYDSIGRVTGLVNGTIKEEIPNSAYDNETKTILIFSSNDSYYYRVVGTDNGTYGLELNSVDGENTSTFAITNVSTLNNTVHEYTLNWSNYSQGEGGVTLKIDSDGDGTFEQTLDLNPPSPSFFYSPGNPVIGQEITFNASNSTDSDGNIISYGWDFGDGSNSSGEIVTHTYFNTGDYTVTLTITDNDSIISTYSQEIEVTCDLNHDGIITHDYNDLMTAYKCFLGIKNCNNYYQNWNLIKHEYLCFTKN
;
A
#
# COMPACT_ATOMS: atom_id res chain seq x y z
N MET A 1 -5.14 -56.86 -12.81
CA MET A 1 -6.37 -57.04 -12.00
C MET A 1 -6.17 -57.83 -10.69
N LYS A 2 -5.95 -59.16 -10.69
CA LYS A 2 -6.04 -60.03 -9.49
C LYS A 2 -5.28 -59.56 -8.22
N ASN A 3 -4.13 -58.90 -8.36
CA ASN A 3 -3.39 -58.36 -7.20
C ASN A 3 -4.01 -57.07 -6.63
N LYS A 4 -4.52 -56.14 -7.47
CA LYS A 4 -5.25 -54.94 -7.01
C LYS A 4 -6.49 -55.35 -6.18
N PHE A 5 -7.19 -56.41 -6.58
CA PHE A 5 -8.35 -56.94 -5.83
C PHE A 5 -8.00 -57.52 -4.45
N LYS A 6 -6.77 -58.08 -4.27
CA LYS A 6 -6.29 -58.52 -2.95
C LYS A 6 -5.96 -57.35 -2.01
N ILE A 7 -5.51 -56.22 -2.56
CA ILE A 7 -5.25 -54.99 -1.80
C ILE A 7 -6.58 -54.38 -1.33
N LEU A 8 -7.60 -54.34 -2.21
CA LEU A 8 -8.95 -53.90 -1.86
C LEU A 8 -9.57 -54.71 -0.70
N ILE A 9 -9.41 -56.05 -0.72
CA ILE A 9 -9.88 -56.93 0.37
C ILE A 9 -9.07 -56.75 1.67
N LYS A 10 -7.81 -56.31 1.61
CA LYS A 10 -7.04 -55.89 2.81
C LYS A 10 -7.61 -54.59 3.39
N LEU A 11 -7.84 -53.57 2.55
CA LEU A 11 -8.37 -52.27 2.98
C LEU A 11 -9.75 -52.41 3.63
N LEU A 12 -10.69 -53.12 2.97
CA LEU A 12 -12.04 -53.36 3.49
C LEU A 12 -12.08 -54.14 4.82
N ARG A 13 -11.02 -54.91 5.15
CA ARG A 13 -10.92 -55.60 6.45
C ARG A 13 -10.47 -54.70 7.61
N ASN A 14 -9.82 -53.58 7.33
CA ASN A 14 -9.40 -52.62 8.36
C ASN A 14 -10.54 -51.66 8.75
N PHE A 15 -11.45 -51.35 7.83
CA PHE A 15 -12.63 -50.50 8.08
C PHE A 15 -13.59 -51.02 9.17
N ASN A 16 -13.60 -52.33 9.45
CA ASN A 16 -14.50 -52.96 10.42
C ASN A 16 -13.99 -52.95 11.88
N LYS A 17 -13.14 -51.99 12.28
CA LYS A 17 -12.45 -51.98 13.59
C LYS A 17 -12.48 -50.67 14.40
N ILE A 18 -13.18 -49.63 13.95
CA ILE A 18 -13.24 -48.34 14.66
C ILE A 18 -14.68 -48.12 15.22
N PRO A 19 -14.86 -47.70 16.49
CA PRO A 19 -16.17 -47.35 17.04
C PRO A 19 -16.78 -46.10 16.37
N ARG A 20 -18.12 -45.96 16.41
CA ARG A 20 -18.84 -44.88 15.72
C ARG A 20 -19.30 -43.77 16.67
N PRO A 21 -19.08 -42.51 16.30
CA PRO A 21 -20.08 -41.44 16.38
C PRO A 21 -20.89 -41.38 15.07
N SER A 22 -22.09 -40.79 15.10
CA SER A 22 -22.99 -40.67 13.95
C SER A 22 -22.75 -39.38 13.15
N GLY A 23 -22.38 -39.50 11.87
CA GLY A 23 -22.25 -38.37 10.93
C GLY A 23 -21.66 -38.74 9.57
N PHE A 24 -20.72 -39.68 9.53
CA PHE A 24 -20.01 -40.08 8.30
C PHE A 24 -20.83 -40.97 7.33
N ILE A 25 -21.72 -40.35 6.53
CA ILE A 25 -22.30 -40.97 5.31
C ILE A 25 -22.37 -39.95 4.16
N SER A 26 -21.22 -39.63 3.56
CA SER A 26 -21.15 -38.92 2.27
C SER A 26 -19.88 -39.25 1.48
N LEU A 27 -18.71 -38.92 2.05
CA LEU A 27 -17.41 -38.95 1.35
C LEU A 27 -17.04 -40.32 0.76
N ALA A 28 -17.31 -41.41 1.49
CA ALA A 28 -17.09 -42.76 1.00
C ALA A 28 -17.99 -43.14 -0.19
N GLY A 29 -19.18 -42.55 -0.30
CA GLY A 29 -20.06 -42.72 -1.45
C GLY A 29 -19.53 -42.02 -2.70
N VAL A 30 -19.05 -40.78 -2.54
CA VAL A 30 -18.45 -40.00 -3.64
C VAL A 30 -17.16 -40.64 -4.14
N LEU A 31 -16.25 -41.03 -3.24
CA LEU A 31 -15.00 -41.73 -3.64
C LEU A 31 -15.29 -43.06 -4.35
N ILE A 32 -16.34 -43.79 -3.93
CA ILE A 32 -16.76 -45.02 -4.60
C ILE A 32 -17.38 -44.73 -5.98
N PHE A 33 -18.12 -43.63 -6.16
CA PHE A 33 -18.64 -43.24 -7.47
C PHE A 33 -17.52 -42.83 -8.44
N VAL A 34 -16.58 -42.00 -7.99
CA VAL A 34 -15.41 -41.58 -8.78
C VAL A 34 -14.49 -42.76 -9.11
N LEU A 35 -14.26 -43.69 -8.17
CA LEU A 35 -13.45 -44.89 -8.43
C LEU A 35 -14.21 -46.00 -9.20
N LEU A 36 -15.51 -45.84 -9.46
CA LEU A 36 -16.30 -46.73 -10.32
C LEU A 36 -16.56 -46.14 -11.72
N SER A 37 -16.42 -44.83 -11.93
CA SER A 37 -16.39 -44.24 -13.29
C SER A 37 -15.05 -44.46 -14.00
N TRP A 38 -13.97 -44.71 -13.25
CA TRP A 38 -12.63 -45.04 -13.77
C TRP A 38 -12.52 -46.47 -14.35
N SER A 39 -13.35 -46.76 -15.35
CA SER A 39 -13.16 -47.86 -16.30
C SER A 39 -13.45 -47.48 -17.75
N VAL A 40 -13.33 -46.20 -18.10
CA VAL A 40 -13.15 -45.77 -19.50
C VAL A 40 -11.68 -46.02 -19.87
N SER A 41 -11.44 -46.67 -21.00
CA SER A 41 -10.11 -46.73 -21.60
C SER A 41 -9.91 -45.46 -22.40
N THR A 42 -9.03 -44.57 -21.97
CA THR A 42 -8.56 -43.46 -22.81
C THR A 42 -8.02 -44.03 -24.11
N ALA A 43 -8.58 -43.61 -25.24
CA ALA A 43 -8.12 -44.02 -26.56
C ALA A 43 -6.98 -43.11 -27.02
N ASP A 44 -5.90 -43.70 -27.50
CA ASP A 44 -4.94 -43.00 -28.34
C ASP A 44 -5.55 -42.87 -29.75
N VAL A 45 -5.87 -41.65 -30.16
CA VAL A 45 -6.41 -41.31 -31.47
C VAL A 45 -5.31 -40.69 -32.31
N TYR A 46 -4.81 -41.42 -33.30
CA TYR A 46 -3.71 -40.96 -34.14
C TYR A 46 -4.23 -40.17 -35.35
N VAL A 47 -3.64 -39.01 -35.63
CA VAL A 47 -3.92 -38.19 -36.82
C VAL A 47 -2.67 -38.22 -37.71
N PRO A 48 -2.76 -38.62 -39.01
CA PRO A 48 -3.97 -38.83 -39.80
C PRO A 48 -4.55 -40.26 -39.78
N ASP A 49 -4.00 -41.20 -39.00
CA ASP A 49 -4.28 -42.64 -39.13
C ASP A 49 -5.75 -43.04 -38.83
N ASN A 50 -6.37 -42.41 -37.83
CA ASN A 50 -7.76 -42.65 -37.42
C ASN A 50 -8.74 -41.63 -38.02
N TYR A 51 -8.30 -40.38 -38.18
CA TYR A 51 -9.07 -39.26 -38.72
C TYR A 51 -8.16 -38.39 -39.59
N SER A 52 -8.67 -37.88 -40.71
CA SER A 52 -7.86 -37.16 -41.71
C SER A 52 -7.41 -35.74 -41.31
N THR A 53 -7.98 -35.18 -40.25
CA THR A 53 -7.69 -33.83 -39.72
C THR A 53 -7.75 -33.85 -38.20
N ILE A 54 -7.17 -32.85 -37.54
CA ILE A 54 -7.21 -32.71 -36.07
C ILE A 54 -8.65 -32.44 -35.63
N GLN A 55 -9.40 -31.56 -36.30
CA GLN A 55 -10.81 -31.30 -35.94
C GLN A 55 -11.66 -32.58 -35.98
N ALA A 56 -11.50 -33.43 -37.00
CA ALA A 56 -12.28 -34.66 -37.09
C ALA A 56 -11.96 -35.66 -35.95
N ALA A 57 -10.72 -35.62 -35.43
CA ALA A 57 -10.35 -36.36 -34.22
C ALA A 57 -10.97 -35.75 -32.95
N VAL A 58 -11.00 -34.41 -32.83
CA VAL A 58 -11.68 -33.71 -31.72
C VAL A 58 -13.17 -34.01 -31.72
N ASP A 59 -13.84 -33.93 -32.87
CA ASP A 59 -15.26 -34.28 -33.05
C ASP A 59 -15.55 -35.73 -32.63
N GLY A 60 -14.66 -36.67 -33.01
CA GLY A 60 -14.80 -38.09 -32.76
C GLY A 60 -14.39 -38.58 -31.36
N ALA A 61 -13.54 -37.83 -30.65
CA ALA A 61 -13.02 -38.21 -29.34
C ALA A 61 -14.03 -38.01 -28.19
N ASN A 62 -13.84 -38.75 -27.10
CA ASN A 62 -14.56 -38.58 -25.84
C ASN A 62 -13.76 -37.68 -24.89
N ALA A 63 -14.41 -37.07 -23.90
CA ALA A 63 -13.70 -36.32 -22.87
C ALA A 63 -12.69 -37.22 -22.13
N GLY A 64 -11.44 -36.77 -22.05
CA GLY A 64 -10.30 -37.50 -21.48
C GLY A 64 -9.47 -38.32 -22.48
N ASP A 65 -9.89 -38.48 -23.74
CA ASP A 65 -9.09 -39.18 -24.77
C ASP A 65 -7.82 -38.38 -25.14
N THR A 66 -6.87 -39.06 -25.79
CA THR A 66 -5.59 -38.48 -26.23
C THR A 66 -5.46 -38.48 -27.74
N ILE A 67 -5.36 -37.31 -28.35
CA ILE A 67 -5.14 -37.12 -29.78
C ILE A 67 -3.62 -36.95 -30.02
N ILE A 68 -3.04 -37.83 -30.82
CA ILE A 68 -1.61 -37.86 -31.16
C ILE A 68 -1.45 -37.51 -32.64
N VAL A 69 -0.92 -36.32 -32.91
CA VAL A 69 -0.77 -35.77 -34.25
C VAL A 69 0.63 -36.07 -34.79
N ARG A 70 0.71 -36.80 -35.91
CA ARG A 70 1.97 -37.16 -36.56
C ARG A 70 2.65 -35.95 -37.22
N VAL A 71 3.95 -36.08 -37.46
CA VAL A 71 4.79 -35.14 -38.22
C VAL A 71 4.10 -34.69 -39.51
N GLY A 72 3.96 -33.39 -39.72
CA GLY A 72 3.31 -32.84 -40.90
C GLY A 72 2.94 -31.35 -40.79
N THR A 73 2.31 -30.84 -41.84
CA THR A 73 1.64 -29.54 -41.83
C THR A 73 0.14 -29.76 -42.03
N TYR A 74 -0.63 -29.27 -41.07
CA TYR A 74 -2.09 -29.37 -41.02
C TYR A 74 -2.64 -27.97 -41.29
N THR A 75 -3.50 -27.82 -42.31
CA THR A 75 -4.10 -26.53 -42.65
C THR A 75 -5.55 -26.55 -42.20
N GLU A 76 -5.77 -26.15 -40.96
CA GLU A 76 -7.05 -26.17 -40.26
C GLU A 76 -7.07 -25.13 -39.12
N ASN A 77 -8.28 -24.79 -38.69
CA ASN A 77 -8.58 -24.09 -37.44
C ASN A 77 -9.35 -25.12 -36.58
N VAL A 78 -9.04 -25.22 -35.28
CA VAL A 78 -9.44 -26.36 -34.43
C VAL A 78 -10.20 -25.89 -33.18
N ASP A 79 -11.49 -26.25 -33.11
CA ASP A 79 -12.42 -25.96 -32.02
C ASP A 79 -12.38 -27.07 -30.97
N VAL A 80 -11.67 -26.86 -29.86
CA VAL A 80 -11.50 -27.85 -28.78
C VAL A 80 -12.61 -27.69 -27.73
N ASN A 81 -13.77 -28.26 -28.04
CA ASN A 81 -15.01 -28.18 -27.25
C ASN A 81 -15.21 -29.32 -26.22
N LYS A 82 -14.13 -30.04 -25.86
CA LYS A 82 -14.12 -31.14 -24.88
C LYS A 82 -12.77 -31.17 -24.18
N SER A 83 -12.74 -31.54 -22.90
CA SER A 83 -11.50 -31.87 -22.15
C SER A 83 -10.73 -32.98 -22.88
N LEU A 84 -9.57 -32.65 -23.45
CA LEU A 84 -8.80 -33.54 -24.36
C LEU A 84 -7.30 -33.33 -24.19
N ASN A 85 -6.52 -34.38 -24.43
CA ASN A 85 -5.06 -34.30 -24.50
C ASN A 85 -4.61 -34.29 -25.96
N ILE A 86 -4.34 -33.12 -26.54
CA ILE A 86 -3.91 -32.98 -27.94
C ILE A 86 -2.40 -32.70 -27.98
N LYS A 87 -1.64 -33.59 -28.63
CA LYS A 87 -0.17 -33.47 -28.68
C LYS A 87 0.43 -33.90 -30.00
N SER A 88 1.56 -33.28 -30.37
CA SER A 88 2.43 -33.76 -31.44
C SER A 88 3.16 -35.05 -31.03
N GLU A 89 3.38 -35.94 -31.98
CA GLU A 89 4.20 -37.15 -31.80
C GLU A 89 5.70 -36.83 -31.68
N ASN A 90 6.18 -35.71 -32.26
CA ASN A 90 7.62 -35.39 -32.36
C ASN A 90 7.93 -33.89 -32.09
N GLY A 91 7.13 -33.22 -31.26
CA GLY A 91 7.36 -31.84 -30.82
C GLY A 91 7.14 -30.75 -31.89
N ALA A 92 7.28 -29.49 -31.46
CA ALA A 92 6.81 -28.33 -32.23
C ALA A 92 7.53 -28.13 -33.56
N GLY A 93 8.83 -28.41 -33.62
CA GLY A 93 9.62 -28.34 -34.87
C GLY A 93 9.23 -29.37 -35.94
N SER A 94 8.37 -30.34 -35.61
CA SER A 94 7.98 -31.44 -36.52
C SER A 94 6.52 -31.36 -36.97
N THR A 95 5.66 -30.66 -36.23
CA THR A 95 4.20 -30.65 -36.46
C THR A 95 3.69 -29.22 -36.44
N ILE A 96 3.29 -28.74 -37.62
CA ILE A 96 2.80 -27.39 -37.85
C ILE A 96 1.28 -27.45 -38.02
N VAL A 97 0.54 -26.67 -37.24
CA VAL A 97 -0.86 -26.34 -37.52
C VAL A 97 -0.90 -24.90 -38.02
N GLN A 98 -1.49 -24.70 -39.20
CA GLN A 98 -1.57 -23.40 -39.87
C GLN A 98 -3.02 -23.08 -40.18
N ALA A 99 -3.43 -21.85 -39.87
CA ALA A 99 -4.79 -21.38 -40.10
C ALA A 99 -5.27 -21.63 -41.55
N ALA A 100 -6.45 -22.24 -41.70
CA ALA A 100 -7.16 -22.31 -42.97
C ALA A 100 -7.94 -21.02 -43.24
N ASN A 101 -8.49 -20.43 -42.18
CA ASN A 101 -9.07 -19.09 -42.13
C ASN A 101 -8.14 -18.18 -41.29
N PRO A 102 -7.39 -17.24 -41.92
CA PRO A 102 -6.52 -16.31 -41.20
C PRO A 102 -7.26 -15.31 -40.30
N SER A 103 -8.59 -15.15 -40.40
CA SER A 103 -9.36 -14.26 -39.51
C SER A 103 -9.97 -15.01 -38.32
N ASP A 104 -9.37 -16.13 -37.93
CA ASP A 104 -9.84 -17.02 -36.89
C ASP A 104 -8.68 -17.72 -36.16
N HIS A 105 -8.92 -18.31 -34.99
CA HIS A 105 -7.85 -18.90 -34.15
C HIS A 105 -7.31 -20.22 -34.72
N VAL A 106 -6.03 -20.58 -34.52
CA VAL A 106 -5.53 -21.90 -34.99
C VAL A 106 -6.01 -23.02 -34.07
N PHE A 107 -5.90 -22.82 -32.76
CA PHE A 107 -6.63 -23.58 -31.75
C PHE A 107 -7.51 -22.62 -30.94
N GLU A 108 -8.82 -22.83 -30.94
CA GLU A 108 -9.76 -22.22 -30.01
C GLU A 108 -10.14 -23.25 -28.94
N ILE A 109 -9.72 -23.03 -27.70
CA ILE A 109 -10.06 -23.87 -26.56
C ILE A 109 -11.36 -23.35 -25.95
N ASN A 110 -12.37 -24.22 -25.90
CA ASN A 110 -13.75 -23.95 -25.50
C ASN A 110 -14.24 -24.93 -24.41
N ALA A 111 -13.32 -25.57 -23.68
CA ALA A 111 -13.64 -26.51 -22.61
C ALA A 111 -12.46 -26.65 -21.63
N ASP A 112 -12.79 -26.92 -20.38
CA ASP A 112 -11.83 -27.08 -19.28
C ASP A 112 -10.97 -28.35 -19.41
N TYR A 113 -9.83 -28.39 -18.71
CA TYR A 113 -8.93 -29.54 -18.66
C TYR A 113 -8.46 -30.00 -20.07
N VAL A 114 -8.23 -29.05 -20.97
CA VAL A 114 -7.62 -29.27 -22.28
C VAL A 114 -6.11 -29.09 -22.20
N ASN A 115 -5.37 -30.04 -22.76
CA ASN A 115 -3.90 -30.03 -22.79
C ASN A 115 -3.44 -29.93 -24.25
N ILE A 116 -2.75 -28.84 -24.63
CA ILE A 116 -2.21 -28.61 -25.98
C ILE A 116 -0.67 -28.60 -25.93
N SER A 117 -0.01 -29.50 -26.66
CA SER A 117 1.46 -29.59 -26.58
C SER A 117 2.23 -29.98 -27.84
N GLY A 118 3.41 -29.38 -27.99
CA GLY A 118 4.37 -29.72 -29.03
C GLY A 118 3.96 -29.32 -30.45
N PHE A 119 3.20 -28.23 -30.63
CA PHE A 119 2.83 -27.72 -31.96
C PHE A 119 3.57 -26.44 -32.33
N THR A 120 3.89 -26.25 -33.61
CA THR A 120 4.06 -24.90 -34.17
C THR A 120 2.69 -24.41 -34.66
N VAL A 121 2.21 -23.26 -34.18
CA VAL A 121 0.90 -22.68 -34.53
C VAL A 121 1.08 -21.32 -35.21
N LYS A 122 0.47 -21.13 -36.39
CA LYS A 122 0.75 -19.94 -37.22
C LYS A 122 -0.34 -19.51 -38.21
N GLY A 123 -0.26 -18.24 -38.62
CA GLY A 123 -0.93 -17.72 -39.82
C GLY A 123 -2.25 -16.98 -39.57
N VAL A 124 -2.53 -16.53 -38.35
CA VAL A 124 -3.75 -15.76 -38.03
C VAL A 124 -3.50 -14.25 -37.98
N THR A 125 -4.57 -13.48 -38.17
CA THR A 125 -4.59 -12.03 -38.39
C THR A 125 -5.94 -11.46 -37.95
N GLY A 126 -6.01 -10.16 -37.69
CA GLY A 126 -7.23 -9.49 -37.24
C GLY A 126 -7.51 -9.72 -35.75
N TRP A 127 -6.51 -9.48 -34.89
CA TRP A 127 -6.62 -9.59 -33.42
C TRP A 127 -6.88 -11.04 -32.94
N LYS A 128 -6.35 -12.02 -33.67
CA LYS A 128 -6.55 -13.46 -33.43
C LYS A 128 -5.30 -14.11 -32.86
N GLY A 129 -5.53 -15.14 -32.02
CA GLY A 129 -4.49 -15.92 -31.34
C GLY A 129 -4.11 -17.21 -32.06
N GLY A 130 -2.83 -17.55 -32.05
CA GLY A 130 -2.33 -18.87 -32.49
C GLY A 130 -2.92 -19.99 -31.63
N ILE A 131 -2.76 -19.89 -30.31
CA ILE A 131 -3.56 -20.63 -29.33
C ILE A 131 -4.42 -19.62 -28.55
N TYR A 132 -5.70 -19.94 -28.38
CA TYR A 132 -6.67 -19.08 -27.72
C TYR A 132 -7.46 -19.84 -26.66
N LEU A 133 -7.56 -19.28 -25.46
CA LEU A 133 -8.41 -19.77 -24.37
C LEU A 133 -9.56 -18.78 -24.20
N ASN A 134 -10.78 -19.28 -24.40
CA ASN A 134 -11.98 -18.45 -24.45
C ASN A 134 -12.55 -18.14 -23.05
N GLU A 135 -13.64 -17.37 -23.03
CA GLU A 135 -14.32 -16.91 -21.83
C GLU A 135 -14.74 -18.07 -20.91
N ASN A 136 -14.34 -18.00 -19.63
CA ASN A 136 -14.60 -19.00 -18.57
C ASN A 136 -13.96 -20.38 -18.80
N VAL A 137 -12.87 -20.48 -19.57
CA VAL A 137 -12.09 -21.73 -19.71
C VAL A 137 -11.09 -21.89 -18.57
N GLU A 138 -11.09 -23.05 -17.91
CA GLU A 138 -10.28 -23.32 -16.73
C GLU A 138 -9.41 -24.58 -16.79
N TYR A 139 -8.36 -24.61 -15.94
CA TYR A 139 -7.48 -25.76 -15.69
C TYR A 139 -6.83 -26.40 -16.94
N CYS A 140 -6.63 -25.63 -18.00
CA CYS A 140 -5.98 -26.08 -19.24
C CYS A 140 -4.46 -25.93 -19.17
N TYR A 141 -3.72 -26.84 -19.83
CA TYR A 141 -2.26 -26.85 -19.85
C TYR A 141 -1.73 -26.69 -21.29
N VAL A 142 -1.11 -25.55 -21.57
CA VAL A 142 -0.50 -25.24 -22.88
C VAL A 142 1.01 -25.29 -22.71
N PHE A 143 1.70 -26.25 -23.32
CA PHE A 143 3.15 -26.43 -23.08
C PHE A 143 3.98 -26.93 -24.26
N ASP A 144 5.25 -26.54 -24.30
CA ASP A 144 6.23 -26.87 -25.34
C ASP A 144 5.77 -26.51 -26.79
N ASN A 145 4.92 -25.49 -26.96
CA ASN A 145 4.44 -25.02 -28.27
C ASN A 145 5.27 -23.83 -28.80
N ILE A 146 5.23 -23.59 -30.11
CA ILE A 146 5.82 -22.43 -30.79
C ILE A 146 4.69 -21.66 -31.49
N ALA A 147 4.40 -20.43 -31.05
CA ALA A 147 3.42 -19.54 -31.68
C ALA A 147 4.12 -18.40 -32.42
N ILE A 148 3.99 -18.37 -33.74
CA ILE A 148 4.75 -17.50 -34.66
C ILE A 148 3.93 -17.13 -35.90
N ASP A 149 4.22 -16.00 -36.54
CA ASP A 149 3.47 -15.49 -37.71
C ASP A 149 1.94 -15.34 -37.42
N ASN A 150 1.56 -14.89 -36.21
CA ASN A 150 0.18 -14.57 -35.82
C ASN A 150 0.03 -13.08 -35.46
N ASP A 151 -1.18 -12.61 -35.15
CA ASP A 151 -1.35 -11.33 -34.45
C ASP A 151 -1.02 -11.49 -32.96
N TYR A 152 -1.73 -12.37 -32.25
CA TYR A 152 -1.35 -12.83 -30.90
C TYR A 152 -0.75 -14.23 -30.95
N GLY A 153 0.33 -14.48 -30.21
CA GLY A 153 0.92 -15.82 -30.12
C GLY A 153 0.03 -16.78 -29.31
N ILE A 154 -0.12 -16.49 -28.02
CA ILE A 154 -1.06 -17.16 -27.10
C ILE A 154 -1.94 -16.09 -26.44
N PHE A 155 -3.26 -16.25 -26.47
CA PHE A 155 -4.22 -15.28 -25.96
C PHE A 155 -5.21 -15.92 -25.00
N LEU A 156 -5.26 -15.41 -23.76
CA LEU A 156 -6.23 -15.75 -22.73
C LEU A 156 -7.23 -14.60 -22.61
N PHE A 157 -8.51 -14.90 -22.80
CA PHE A 157 -9.62 -13.94 -22.71
C PHE A 157 -10.61 -14.43 -21.68
N TYR A 158 -10.73 -13.71 -20.56
CA TYR A 158 -11.53 -14.06 -19.39
C TYR A 158 -11.42 -15.54 -18.97
N SER A 159 -10.20 -16.09 -18.96
CA SER A 159 -9.91 -17.49 -18.62
C SER A 159 -9.09 -17.59 -17.32
N PHE A 160 -9.30 -18.67 -16.54
CA PHE A 160 -8.86 -18.74 -15.14
C PHE A 160 -8.10 -20.03 -14.81
N HIS A 161 -7.18 -20.00 -13.85
CA HIS A 161 -6.48 -21.20 -13.35
C HIS A 161 -5.71 -22.04 -14.41
N ASN A 162 -5.36 -21.46 -15.58
CA ASN A 162 -4.67 -22.16 -16.66
C ASN A 162 -3.14 -22.10 -16.50
N THR A 163 -2.43 -23.08 -17.06
CA THR A 163 -0.97 -23.20 -16.97
C THR A 163 -0.32 -23.14 -18.35
N LEU A 164 0.60 -22.19 -18.54
CA LEU A 164 1.41 -21.99 -19.75
C LEU A 164 2.88 -22.28 -19.41
N THR A 165 3.47 -23.32 -19.98
CA THR A 165 4.84 -23.75 -19.66
C THR A 165 5.74 -23.93 -20.88
N ASN A 166 6.95 -23.35 -20.87
CA ASN A 166 7.97 -23.50 -21.92
C ASN A 166 7.54 -23.12 -23.36
N ASN A 167 6.46 -22.36 -23.55
CA ASN A 167 6.02 -21.98 -24.89
C ASN A 167 6.90 -20.88 -25.48
N THR A 168 7.10 -20.88 -26.79
CA THR A 168 7.84 -19.85 -27.53
C THR A 168 6.88 -19.04 -28.41
N ALA A 169 6.42 -17.90 -27.92
CA ALA A 169 5.50 -17.01 -28.61
C ALA A 169 6.24 -15.82 -29.25
N ASN A 170 6.98 -16.10 -30.32
CA ASN A 170 7.90 -15.16 -30.95
C ASN A 170 7.41 -14.66 -32.32
N SER A 171 7.75 -13.42 -32.68
CA SER A 171 7.47 -12.84 -34.01
C SER A 171 5.99 -12.90 -34.41
N ASN A 172 5.15 -12.40 -33.52
CA ASN A 172 3.73 -12.13 -33.74
C ASN A 172 3.52 -10.60 -33.84
N ASN A 173 2.51 -10.15 -34.58
CA ASN A 173 2.35 -8.73 -34.93
C ASN A 173 1.98 -7.83 -33.73
N GLN A 174 1.41 -8.43 -32.67
CA GLN A 174 0.92 -7.73 -31.49
C GLN A 174 1.59 -8.30 -30.23
N SER A 175 0.87 -8.97 -29.33
CA SER A 175 1.47 -9.58 -28.13
C SER A 175 1.91 -11.02 -28.38
N GLY A 176 3.09 -11.41 -27.89
CA GLY A 176 3.52 -12.80 -27.82
C GLY A 176 2.56 -13.60 -26.93
N ILE A 177 2.43 -13.19 -25.67
CA ILE A 177 1.41 -13.71 -24.75
C ILE A 177 0.52 -12.56 -24.27
N TYR A 178 -0.80 -12.76 -24.29
CA TYR A 178 -1.78 -11.76 -23.87
C TYR A 178 -2.78 -12.34 -22.88
N LEU A 179 -2.96 -11.68 -21.73
CA LEU A 179 -4.02 -11.92 -20.77
C LEU A 179 -4.96 -10.70 -20.74
N PHE A 180 -6.25 -10.93 -21.00
CA PHE A 180 -7.30 -9.92 -20.93
C PHE A 180 -8.41 -10.40 -20.00
N GLY A 181 -8.68 -9.67 -18.91
CA GLY A 181 -9.63 -10.07 -17.86
C GLY A 181 -9.40 -11.47 -17.26
N SER A 182 -8.19 -12.03 -17.40
CA SER A 182 -7.85 -13.43 -17.11
C SER A 182 -7.06 -13.51 -15.82
N ASN A 183 -7.53 -14.30 -14.85
CA ASN A 183 -7.04 -14.30 -13.47
C ASN A 183 -6.44 -15.64 -13.06
N GLU A 184 -5.53 -15.63 -12.08
CA GLU A 184 -5.04 -16.84 -11.41
C GLU A 184 -4.36 -17.87 -12.34
N ASN A 185 -3.88 -17.44 -13.51
CA ASN A 185 -3.14 -18.27 -14.46
C ASN A 185 -1.64 -18.29 -14.11
N THR A 186 -0.96 -19.40 -14.42
CA THR A 186 0.48 -19.60 -14.17
C THR A 186 1.26 -19.65 -15.49
N LEU A 187 2.25 -18.77 -15.64
CA LEU A 187 3.14 -18.68 -16.79
C LEU A 187 4.58 -19.00 -16.33
N THR A 188 5.11 -20.15 -16.74
CA THR A 188 6.46 -20.61 -16.33
C THR A 188 7.39 -20.86 -17.53
N GLY A 189 8.55 -20.21 -17.56
CA GLY A 189 9.61 -20.50 -18.53
C GLY A 189 9.26 -20.19 -19.99
N ASN A 190 8.24 -19.37 -20.26
CA ASN A 190 7.83 -19.04 -21.62
C ASN A 190 8.75 -17.95 -22.22
N ILE A 191 8.93 -17.98 -23.54
CA ILE A 191 9.74 -17.03 -24.31
C ILE A 191 8.79 -16.23 -25.22
N ALA A 192 8.85 -14.91 -25.17
CA ALA A 192 7.99 -14.01 -25.95
C ALA A 192 8.80 -12.85 -26.53
N ASN A 193 9.49 -13.12 -27.65
CA ASN A 193 10.47 -12.22 -28.25
C ASN A 193 10.06 -11.73 -29.65
N LEU A 194 10.56 -10.55 -30.06
CA LEU A 194 10.36 -9.98 -31.41
C LEU A 194 8.89 -9.70 -31.77
N ASN A 195 8.05 -9.41 -30.78
CA ASN A 195 6.66 -9.00 -30.91
C ASN A 195 6.50 -7.46 -30.69
N GLU A 196 5.29 -6.91 -30.78
CA GLU A 196 5.01 -5.56 -30.26
C GLU A 196 5.08 -5.58 -28.72
N ASN A 197 4.35 -6.48 -28.08
CA ASN A 197 4.43 -6.74 -26.64
C ASN A 197 4.96 -8.16 -26.39
N GLY A 198 5.90 -8.35 -25.48
CA GLY A 198 6.33 -9.70 -25.08
C GLY A 198 5.21 -10.40 -24.32
N ILE A 199 4.95 -9.95 -23.10
CA ILE A 199 3.81 -10.40 -22.28
C ILE A 199 3.00 -9.18 -21.84
N LEU A 200 1.72 -9.15 -22.20
CA LEU A 200 0.78 -8.09 -21.80
C LEU A 200 -0.29 -8.68 -20.88
N ILE A 201 -0.49 -8.07 -19.72
CA ILE A 201 -1.51 -8.45 -18.73
C ILE A 201 -2.42 -7.24 -18.53
N SER A 202 -3.70 -7.36 -18.89
CA SER A 202 -4.58 -6.19 -19.01
C SER A 202 -6.02 -6.40 -18.54
N ALA A 203 -6.76 -5.30 -18.38
CA ALA A 203 -8.20 -5.29 -18.11
C ALA A 203 -8.62 -6.09 -16.85
N LYS A 204 -7.94 -5.84 -15.73
CA LYS A 204 -8.14 -6.50 -14.43
C LYS A 204 -7.77 -7.98 -14.38
N SER A 205 -6.86 -8.41 -15.25
CA SER A 205 -6.22 -9.74 -15.20
C SER A 205 -5.40 -9.87 -13.91
N SER A 206 -5.99 -10.46 -12.87
CA SER A 206 -5.48 -10.36 -11.49
C SER A 206 -4.88 -11.68 -10.98
N SER A 207 -3.98 -11.61 -10.01
CA SER A 207 -3.46 -12.79 -9.29
C SER A 207 -2.75 -13.85 -10.17
N ASN A 208 -2.28 -13.49 -11.37
CA ASN A 208 -1.50 -14.40 -12.22
C ASN A 208 -0.05 -14.48 -11.73
N THR A 209 0.59 -15.64 -11.92
CA THR A 209 1.97 -15.91 -11.49
C THR A 209 2.87 -16.10 -12.70
N LEU A 210 3.91 -15.28 -12.81
CA LEU A 210 4.91 -15.30 -13.88
C LEU A 210 6.27 -15.67 -13.29
N THR A 211 6.83 -16.82 -13.71
CA THR A 211 8.13 -17.33 -13.24
C THR A 211 9.05 -17.69 -14.41
N ASP A 212 10.32 -17.29 -14.35
CA ASP A 212 11.36 -17.64 -15.33
C ASP A 212 11.06 -17.25 -16.81
N ASN A 213 10.09 -16.37 -17.09
CA ASN A 213 9.74 -16.01 -18.47
C ASN A 213 10.73 -15.01 -19.07
N VAL A 214 10.91 -15.06 -20.39
CA VAL A 214 11.83 -14.19 -21.15
C VAL A 214 11.03 -13.37 -22.16
N ALA A 215 11.13 -12.05 -22.09
CA ALA A 215 10.51 -11.12 -23.04
C ALA A 215 11.56 -10.15 -23.59
N SER A 216 12.06 -10.39 -24.79
CA SER A 216 13.22 -9.66 -25.34
C SER A 216 13.08 -9.22 -26.80
N ASN A 217 13.72 -8.10 -27.15
CA ASN A 217 13.70 -7.50 -28.50
C ASN A 217 12.27 -7.14 -29.00
N ASN A 218 11.33 -6.83 -28.09
CA ASN A 218 9.98 -6.34 -28.40
C ASN A 218 9.91 -4.79 -28.39
N THR A 219 8.76 -4.20 -28.71
CA THR A 219 8.51 -2.78 -28.36
C THR A 219 8.36 -2.64 -26.85
N CYS A 220 7.43 -3.38 -26.24
CA CYS A 220 7.26 -3.50 -24.79
C CYS A 220 7.62 -4.92 -24.32
N GLY A 221 8.41 -5.06 -23.25
CA GLY A 221 8.82 -6.36 -22.70
C GLY A 221 7.69 -7.05 -21.92
N ILE A 222 7.48 -6.64 -20.66
CA ILE A 222 6.32 -7.05 -19.86
C ILE A 222 5.59 -5.79 -19.36
N GLU A 223 4.29 -5.70 -19.60
CA GLU A 223 3.43 -4.63 -19.04
C GLU A 223 2.28 -5.21 -18.22
N LEU A 224 2.08 -4.65 -17.04
CA LEU A 224 0.90 -4.87 -16.19
C LEU A 224 -0.02 -3.64 -16.30
N SER A 225 -1.17 -3.78 -16.97
CA SER A 225 -2.09 -2.67 -17.24
C SER A 225 -3.43 -2.84 -16.53
N SER A 226 -3.69 -2.01 -15.52
CA SER A 226 -4.92 -1.98 -14.72
C SER A 226 -5.29 -3.36 -14.17
N SER A 227 -4.29 -4.07 -13.64
CA SER A 227 -4.32 -5.53 -13.41
C SER A 227 -3.55 -5.86 -12.13
N PRO A 228 -4.20 -5.88 -10.95
CA PRO A 228 -3.55 -5.99 -9.65
C PRO A 228 -3.16 -7.42 -9.24
N TYR A 229 -2.39 -7.52 -8.16
CA TYR A 229 -2.02 -8.75 -7.44
C TYR A 229 -1.22 -9.79 -8.24
N ASN A 230 -0.66 -9.42 -9.39
CA ASN A 230 0.15 -10.36 -10.17
C ASN A 230 1.52 -10.56 -9.48
N THR A 231 2.01 -11.81 -9.52
CA THR A 231 3.30 -12.21 -8.93
C THR A 231 4.34 -12.43 -10.02
N LEU A 232 5.50 -11.78 -9.93
CA LEU A 232 6.62 -11.91 -10.87
C LEU A 232 7.89 -12.32 -10.11
N THR A 233 8.55 -13.39 -10.57
CA THR A 233 9.85 -13.88 -10.06
C THR A 233 10.73 -14.38 -11.24
N ASN A 234 12.04 -14.13 -11.21
CA ASN A 234 13.05 -14.53 -12.22
C ASN A 234 12.80 -14.06 -13.67
N ASN A 235 11.80 -13.22 -13.95
CA ASN A 235 11.47 -12.85 -15.33
C ASN A 235 12.54 -11.92 -15.93
N THR A 236 12.93 -12.17 -17.19
CA THR A 236 14.00 -11.43 -17.88
C THR A 236 13.45 -10.60 -19.03
N MET A 237 13.62 -9.27 -18.93
CA MET A 237 13.34 -8.32 -20.00
C MET A 237 14.64 -7.73 -20.53
N ALA A 238 14.92 -7.85 -21.82
CA ALA A 238 16.19 -7.39 -22.41
C ALA A 238 16.03 -6.89 -23.86
N ASP A 239 16.79 -5.86 -24.23
CA ASP A 239 16.84 -5.28 -25.58
C ASP A 239 15.47 -4.82 -26.14
N ASN A 240 14.44 -4.70 -25.30
CA ASN A 240 13.16 -4.10 -25.68
C ASN A 240 13.30 -2.56 -25.75
N GLN A 241 12.46 -1.89 -26.54
CA GLN A 241 12.42 -0.41 -26.56
C GLN A 241 11.99 0.13 -25.18
N HIS A 242 10.99 -0.52 -24.58
CA HIS A 242 10.53 -0.32 -23.21
C HIS A 242 10.45 -1.68 -22.51
N ASN A 243 11.21 -1.92 -21.44
CA ASN A 243 11.39 -3.25 -20.87
C ASN A 243 10.30 -3.64 -19.87
N PHE A 244 10.07 -2.83 -18.84
CA PHE A 244 9.03 -3.08 -17.84
C PHE A 244 8.17 -1.83 -17.55
N GLY A 245 6.95 -2.06 -17.07
CA GLY A 245 6.19 -1.07 -16.31
C GLY A 245 4.81 -1.53 -15.86
N VAL A 246 4.21 -0.68 -15.02
CA VAL A 246 2.86 -0.85 -14.49
C VAL A 246 2.04 0.39 -14.86
N SER A 247 0.96 0.19 -15.61
CA SER A 247 -0.04 1.23 -15.89
C SER A 247 -1.32 0.92 -15.11
N ALA A 248 -2.04 1.93 -14.65
CA ALA A 248 -3.12 1.77 -13.67
C ALA A 248 -4.28 2.73 -13.97
N ASN A 249 -5.50 2.29 -13.67
CA ASN A 249 -6.65 3.16 -13.57
C ASN A 249 -7.05 3.36 -12.10
N TRP A 250 -7.13 2.30 -11.30
CA TRP A 250 -7.68 2.33 -9.92
C TRP A 250 -6.59 2.35 -8.85
N ARG A 251 -6.95 2.74 -7.61
CA ARG A 251 -6.00 2.82 -6.50
C ARG A 251 -5.26 1.49 -6.24
N ASN A 252 -5.94 0.37 -6.44
CA ASN A 252 -5.40 -0.96 -6.16
C ASN A 252 -4.60 -1.57 -7.32
N ASP A 253 -4.68 -1.03 -8.55
CA ASP A 253 -4.01 -1.57 -9.75
C ASP A 253 -2.46 -1.57 -9.63
N PHE A 254 -1.91 -0.74 -8.74
CA PHE A 254 -0.46 -0.72 -8.41
C PHE A 254 -0.03 -1.75 -7.37
N THR A 255 -0.95 -2.46 -6.71
CA THR A 255 -0.58 -3.56 -5.80
C THR A 255 -0.11 -4.73 -6.63
N GLN A 256 1.17 -5.10 -6.53
CA GLN A 256 1.80 -6.21 -7.27
C GLN A 256 2.82 -6.90 -6.34
N ASN A 257 3.17 -8.15 -6.64
CA ASN A 257 4.21 -8.88 -5.92
C ASN A 257 5.40 -9.11 -6.85
N ILE A 258 6.37 -8.18 -6.85
CA ILE A 258 7.48 -8.17 -7.80
C ILE A 258 8.79 -8.09 -7.04
N ASP A 259 9.54 -9.18 -7.03
CA ASP A 259 10.82 -9.27 -6.35
C ASP A 259 12.01 -8.80 -7.24
N THR A 260 13.19 -8.68 -6.63
CA THR A 260 14.43 -8.22 -7.27
C THR A 260 15.15 -9.25 -8.14
N SER A 261 14.63 -10.49 -8.25
CA SER A 261 15.15 -11.49 -9.18
C SER A 261 14.67 -11.29 -10.63
N ASN A 262 13.60 -10.51 -10.82
CA ASN A 262 13.21 -10.02 -12.13
C ASN A 262 14.22 -8.98 -12.62
N THR A 263 14.63 -9.05 -13.89
CA THR A 263 15.68 -8.17 -14.42
C THR A 263 15.30 -7.44 -15.71
N VAL A 264 15.72 -6.17 -15.77
CA VAL A 264 15.70 -5.32 -16.96
C VAL A 264 17.14 -5.15 -17.44
N ASN A 265 17.45 -5.64 -18.65
CA ASN A 265 18.78 -5.65 -19.25
C ASN A 265 19.87 -6.23 -18.32
N GLY A 266 19.50 -7.24 -17.51
CA GLY A 266 20.38 -7.90 -16.54
C GLY A 266 20.49 -7.23 -15.16
N LYS A 267 19.76 -6.13 -14.92
CA LYS A 267 19.73 -5.39 -13.64
C LYS A 267 18.39 -5.60 -12.91
N PRO A 268 18.37 -5.82 -11.58
CA PRO A 268 17.15 -5.95 -10.79
C PRO A 268 16.06 -4.90 -11.02
N ILE A 269 14.80 -5.35 -10.99
CA ILE A 269 13.63 -4.49 -10.78
C ILE A 269 13.49 -4.21 -9.28
N TYR A 270 13.33 -2.95 -8.90
CA TYR A 270 12.94 -2.57 -7.55
C TYR A 270 11.50 -2.02 -7.60
N TYR A 271 10.59 -2.72 -6.91
CA TYR A 271 9.17 -2.37 -6.83
C TYR A 271 8.80 -2.21 -5.35
N LEU A 272 9.10 -1.03 -4.82
CA LEU A 272 9.00 -0.71 -3.39
C LEU A 272 7.54 -0.42 -3.03
N THR A 273 7.06 -1.00 -1.92
CA THR A 273 5.66 -0.89 -1.48
C THR A 273 5.58 -0.57 0.00
N ASN A 274 4.94 0.54 0.37
CA ASN A 274 4.77 0.99 1.77
C ASN A 274 6.08 1.23 2.56
N GLU A 275 7.22 1.41 1.87
CA GLU A 275 8.50 1.80 2.48
C GLU A 275 8.49 3.24 3.02
N ASP A 276 9.33 3.53 4.02
CA ASP A 276 9.54 4.87 4.57
C ASP A 276 11.03 5.23 4.68
N SER A 277 11.36 6.52 4.51
CA SER A 277 12.68 7.11 4.81
C SER A 277 13.89 6.50 4.09
N LEU A 278 13.70 5.78 2.97
CA LEU A 278 14.79 5.17 2.22
C LEU A 278 15.56 6.18 1.33
N VAL A 279 16.87 5.98 1.23
CA VAL A 279 17.74 6.68 0.27
C VAL A 279 18.22 5.71 -0.81
N ILE A 280 17.89 6.04 -2.07
CA ILE A 280 18.12 5.23 -3.26
C ILE A 280 19.07 6.01 -4.18
N ASP A 281 20.27 5.48 -4.41
CA ASP A 281 21.29 6.14 -5.24
C ASP A 281 22.14 5.15 -6.04
N THR A 282 23.22 5.64 -6.66
CA THR A 282 24.14 4.84 -7.50
C THR A 282 24.76 3.60 -6.85
N SER A 283 24.61 3.41 -5.53
CA SER A 283 24.94 2.17 -4.84
C SER A 283 23.97 1.00 -5.13
N TRP A 284 22.76 1.28 -5.63
CA TRP A 284 21.75 0.30 -6.02
C TRP A 284 21.87 -0.05 -7.51
N ASP A 285 21.94 -1.34 -7.86
CA ASP A 285 22.06 -1.76 -9.27
C ASP A 285 20.69 -1.85 -9.97
N ILE A 286 20.07 -0.69 -10.22
CA ILE A 286 18.67 -0.60 -10.65
C ILE A 286 18.54 -0.80 -12.17
N GLY A 287 17.56 -1.62 -12.58
CA GLY A 287 17.05 -1.74 -13.95
C GLY A 287 15.69 -1.05 -14.16
N TYR A 288 14.81 -1.08 -13.15
CA TYR A 288 13.53 -0.34 -13.10
C TYR A 288 13.26 0.08 -11.64
N LEU A 289 12.63 1.24 -11.44
CA LEU A 289 12.24 1.75 -10.12
C LEU A 289 10.76 2.13 -10.07
N GLY A 290 9.98 1.34 -9.31
CA GLY A 290 8.63 1.66 -8.86
C GLY A 290 8.63 1.93 -7.36
N ILE A 291 7.94 2.99 -6.96
CA ILE A 291 7.79 3.44 -5.57
C ILE A 291 6.29 3.65 -5.34
N ILE A 292 5.67 2.80 -4.52
CA ILE A 292 4.22 2.63 -4.43
C ILE A 292 3.77 2.77 -2.97
N ARG A 293 2.94 3.77 -2.66
CA ARG A 293 2.46 4.08 -1.29
C ARG A 293 3.58 4.28 -0.27
N CYS A 294 4.75 4.73 -0.72
CA CYS A 294 5.90 4.97 0.13
C CYS A 294 5.93 6.42 0.62
N ASN A 295 6.70 6.69 1.66
CA ASN A 295 6.84 8.01 2.26
C ASN A 295 8.32 8.41 2.46
N ASN A 296 8.64 9.70 2.41
CA ASN A 296 9.99 10.23 2.66
C ASN A 296 11.13 9.56 1.84
N ILE A 297 10.85 9.09 0.62
CA ILE A 297 11.83 8.37 -0.21
C ILE A 297 12.71 9.36 -0.98
N THR A 298 14.03 9.31 -0.79
CA THR A 298 14.99 10.10 -1.57
C THR A 298 15.63 9.27 -2.68
N VAL A 299 15.32 9.59 -3.94
CA VAL A 299 15.97 9.03 -5.13
C VAL A 299 16.98 10.04 -5.67
N LYS A 300 18.25 9.66 -5.86
CA LYS A 300 19.27 10.58 -6.40
C LYS A 300 20.26 9.97 -7.37
N ASP A 301 20.73 10.79 -8.32
CA ASP A 301 21.91 10.55 -9.17
C ASP A 301 21.84 9.31 -10.10
N LEU A 302 20.66 8.70 -10.28
CA LEU A 302 20.44 7.52 -11.12
C LEU A 302 20.37 7.84 -12.63
N ASN A 303 20.63 6.82 -13.46
CA ASN A 303 20.32 6.84 -14.89
C ASN A 303 19.43 5.64 -15.24
N LEU A 304 18.21 5.90 -15.70
CA LEU A 304 17.16 4.90 -15.89
C LEU A 304 16.58 5.03 -17.31
N SER A 305 16.67 3.96 -18.09
CA SER A 305 16.44 4.02 -19.54
C SER A 305 15.82 2.76 -20.14
N ASN A 306 15.11 2.94 -21.25
CA ASN A 306 14.43 1.88 -22.01
C ASN A 306 13.35 1.14 -21.19
N ASN A 307 12.54 1.85 -20.41
CA ASN A 307 11.39 1.34 -19.64
C ASN A 307 10.08 2.03 -20.02
N ILE A 308 8.93 1.52 -19.57
CA ILE A 308 7.66 2.23 -19.74
C ILE A 308 7.61 3.45 -18.80
N GLN A 309 8.08 3.30 -17.56
CA GLN A 309 8.45 4.43 -16.70
C GLN A 309 9.94 4.40 -16.37
N GLY A 310 10.63 5.54 -16.45
CA GLY A 310 11.99 5.67 -15.91
C GLY A 310 11.99 5.60 -14.39
N VAL A 311 11.14 6.43 -13.75
CA VAL A 311 10.72 6.28 -12.35
C VAL A 311 9.19 6.36 -12.28
N LEU A 312 8.57 5.42 -11.58
CA LEU A 312 7.15 5.46 -11.20
C LEU A 312 7.02 5.76 -9.71
N LEU A 313 6.30 6.82 -9.35
CA LEU A 313 5.97 7.21 -7.98
C LEU A 313 4.43 7.27 -7.83
N ALA A 314 3.82 6.23 -7.28
CA ALA A 314 2.36 6.12 -7.17
C ALA A 314 1.90 6.20 -5.70
N GLN A 315 0.85 6.99 -5.42
CA GLN A 315 0.21 7.13 -4.10
C GLN A 315 1.19 7.44 -2.95
N SER A 316 2.33 8.05 -3.28
CA SER A 316 3.47 8.24 -2.38
C SER A 316 3.62 9.70 -2.00
N SER A 317 4.17 9.94 -0.81
CA SER A 317 4.20 11.26 -0.20
C SER A 317 5.59 11.71 0.25
N ASP A 318 5.76 13.02 0.35
CA ASP A 318 6.90 13.70 0.99
C ASP A 318 8.28 13.25 0.47
N SER A 319 8.33 12.70 -0.75
CA SER A 319 9.49 12.05 -1.34
C SER A 319 10.22 12.98 -2.31
N ARG A 320 11.52 12.74 -2.52
CA ARG A 320 12.42 13.63 -3.27
C ARG A 320 13.16 12.90 -4.39
N ILE A 321 12.91 13.27 -5.65
CA ILE A 321 13.61 12.73 -6.83
C ILE A 321 14.56 13.80 -7.37
N ALA A 322 15.87 13.55 -7.31
CA ALA A 322 16.92 14.53 -7.57
C ALA A 322 17.98 14.06 -8.58
N ASN A 323 18.41 14.94 -9.49
CA ASN A 323 19.53 14.69 -10.43
C ASN A 323 19.37 13.44 -11.34
N VAL A 324 18.20 12.80 -11.39
CA VAL A 324 17.98 11.56 -12.16
C VAL A 324 17.98 11.87 -13.65
N THR A 325 18.69 11.04 -14.42
CA THR A 325 18.60 11.02 -15.88
C THR A 325 17.62 9.93 -16.31
N ALA A 326 16.55 10.33 -17.01
CA ALA A 326 15.56 9.41 -17.57
C ALA A 326 15.56 9.51 -19.10
N SER A 327 15.94 8.45 -19.81
CA SER A 327 16.13 8.51 -21.27
C SER A 327 15.53 7.32 -22.03
N ASN A 328 14.96 7.59 -23.23
CA ASN A 328 14.31 6.58 -24.09
C ASN A 328 13.18 5.76 -23.42
N ASN A 329 12.63 6.23 -22.29
CA ASN A 329 11.48 5.63 -21.63
C ASN A 329 10.17 6.05 -22.32
N TYR A 330 9.06 5.32 -22.14
CA TYR A 330 7.76 5.82 -22.59
C TYR A 330 7.36 7.08 -21.80
N ILE A 331 7.49 7.03 -20.47
CA ILE A 331 7.40 8.17 -19.56
C ILE A 331 8.71 8.29 -18.77
N GLY A 332 9.28 9.49 -18.67
CA GLY A 332 10.53 9.70 -17.95
C GLY A 332 10.39 9.57 -16.44
N ILE A 333 9.57 10.44 -15.84
CA ILE A 333 9.16 10.38 -14.43
C ILE A 333 7.65 10.49 -14.38
N GLN A 334 6.97 9.53 -13.75
CA GLN A 334 5.53 9.52 -13.58
C GLN A 334 5.16 9.60 -12.09
N LEU A 335 4.35 10.59 -11.70
CA LEU A 335 3.66 10.62 -10.42
C LEU A 335 2.18 10.26 -10.65
N VAL A 336 1.62 9.39 -9.81
CA VAL A 336 0.20 8.98 -9.92
C VAL A 336 -0.49 9.05 -8.57
N GLY A 337 -1.35 10.05 -8.39
CA GLY A 337 -2.07 10.31 -7.13
C GLY A 337 -1.14 10.53 -5.94
N SER A 338 -0.05 11.26 -6.16
CA SER A 338 1.06 11.43 -5.20
C SER A 338 1.18 12.90 -4.77
N SER A 339 1.50 13.17 -3.50
CA SER A 339 1.45 14.52 -2.91
C SER A 339 2.70 14.95 -2.14
N ASN A 340 2.92 16.25 -2.00
CA ASN A 340 4.05 16.88 -1.28
C ASN A 340 5.46 16.57 -1.85
N ASN A 341 5.59 15.90 -3.00
CA ASN A 341 6.88 15.42 -3.49
C ASN A 341 7.72 16.50 -4.16
N THR A 342 9.04 16.46 -3.99
CA THR A 342 10.00 17.39 -4.60
C THR A 342 10.77 16.73 -5.75
N ILE A 343 10.62 17.27 -6.96
CA ILE A 343 11.25 16.77 -8.18
C ILE A 343 12.27 17.83 -8.64
N VAL A 344 13.58 17.59 -8.51
CA VAL A 344 14.61 18.64 -8.63
C VAL A 344 15.80 18.26 -9.53
N ASN A 345 16.23 19.18 -10.40
CA ASN A 345 17.40 19.05 -11.29
C ASN A 345 17.41 17.82 -12.24
N ASN A 346 16.28 17.12 -12.43
CA ASN A 346 16.25 15.90 -13.24
C ASN A 346 16.35 16.19 -14.74
N THR A 347 16.98 15.29 -15.50
CA THR A 347 17.15 15.41 -16.96
C THR A 347 16.41 14.31 -17.69
N ILE A 348 15.34 14.67 -18.40
CA ILE A 348 14.46 13.77 -19.14
C ILE A 348 14.54 14.06 -20.63
N ASN A 349 14.89 13.05 -21.43
CA ASN A 349 15.09 13.21 -22.87
C ASN A 349 14.72 11.97 -23.70
N ALA A 350 14.35 12.20 -24.96
CA ALA A 350 13.97 11.18 -25.94
C ALA A 350 12.81 10.25 -25.53
N THR A 351 12.05 10.60 -24.48
CA THR A 351 10.88 9.84 -24.02
C THR A 351 9.64 10.17 -24.86
N HIS A 352 8.50 9.49 -24.65
CA HIS A 352 7.22 9.96 -25.21
C HIS A 352 6.56 11.02 -24.31
N CYS A 353 6.57 10.86 -22.99
CA CYS A 353 6.23 11.91 -22.03
C CYS A 353 7.42 12.18 -21.09
N GLY A 354 7.74 13.44 -20.82
CA GLY A 354 8.87 13.82 -19.98
C GLY A 354 8.59 13.58 -18.49
N ILE A 355 8.04 14.60 -17.83
CA ILE A 355 7.49 14.48 -16.46
C ILE A 355 5.96 14.49 -16.56
N SER A 356 5.30 13.53 -15.93
CA SER A 356 3.83 13.40 -15.96
C SER A 356 3.26 13.23 -14.56
N LEU A 357 2.23 14.00 -14.22
CA LEU A 357 1.46 13.88 -12.98
C LEU A 357 -0.01 13.67 -13.33
N SER A 358 -0.62 12.60 -12.81
CA SER A 358 -1.99 12.20 -13.16
C SER A 358 -2.75 11.64 -11.95
N ALA A 359 -4.02 11.97 -11.75
CA ALA A 359 -4.82 11.36 -10.68
C ALA A 359 -5.06 9.86 -10.91
N THR A 360 -5.39 9.15 -9.84
CA THR A 360 -6.05 7.84 -9.95
C THR A 360 -7.50 8.02 -10.41
N ALA A 361 -8.04 7.08 -11.18
CA ALA A 361 -9.45 7.08 -11.54
C ALA A 361 -10.31 6.87 -10.28
N ARG A 362 -11.44 7.59 -10.24
CA ARG A 362 -12.07 7.99 -8.98
C ARG A 362 -12.80 6.85 -8.28
N ASP A 363 -12.19 6.32 -7.23
CA ASP A 363 -12.87 5.59 -6.14
C ASP A 363 -13.75 6.54 -5.30
N GLY A 364 -14.81 7.07 -5.93
CA GLY A 364 -15.99 7.60 -5.22
C GLY A 364 -16.00 9.07 -4.78
N GLY A 365 -14.94 9.87 -4.93
CA GLY A 365 -15.04 11.30 -4.55
C GLY A 365 -13.90 12.25 -4.90
N HIS A 366 -12.65 11.84 -4.85
CA HIS A 366 -11.54 12.80 -4.89
C HIS A 366 -11.21 13.28 -6.32
N HIS A 367 -11.33 14.60 -6.48
CA HIS A 367 -10.57 15.37 -7.46
C HIS A 367 -9.29 15.87 -6.74
N ASP A 368 -8.20 16.02 -7.49
CA ASP A 368 -6.88 16.47 -7.04
C ASP A 368 -6.07 15.50 -6.15
N ASP A 369 -5.93 14.22 -6.54
CA ASP A 369 -5.03 13.29 -5.83
C ASP A 369 -3.53 13.72 -5.93
N ASN A 370 -3.17 14.66 -6.82
CA ASN A 370 -1.82 15.20 -6.93
C ASN A 370 -1.78 16.65 -6.40
N ARG A 371 -1.35 16.81 -5.15
CA ARG A 371 -1.26 18.10 -4.46
C ARG A 371 0.12 18.43 -3.92
N ASN A 372 0.44 19.72 -3.84
CA ASN A 372 1.64 20.27 -3.20
C ASN A 372 2.99 19.80 -3.78
N ASN A 373 3.02 19.10 -4.92
CA ASN A 373 4.28 18.65 -5.52
C ASN A 373 5.04 19.85 -6.11
N THR A 374 6.36 19.86 -5.93
CA THR A 374 7.23 20.97 -6.29
C THR A 374 8.31 20.52 -7.29
N LEU A 375 8.27 21.08 -8.50
CA LEU A 375 9.19 20.79 -9.60
C LEU A 375 10.19 21.94 -9.74
N ILE A 376 11.49 21.69 -9.57
CA ILE A 376 12.55 22.73 -9.60
C ILE A 376 13.65 22.38 -10.61
N ASN A 377 13.98 23.31 -11.51
CA ASN A 377 15.12 23.23 -12.46
C ASN A 377 15.13 21.98 -13.39
N ASN A 378 14.04 21.23 -13.53
CA ASN A 378 14.05 20.00 -14.34
C ASN A 378 14.11 20.31 -15.83
N ILE A 379 14.77 19.44 -16.61
CA ILE A 379 14.99 19.59 -18.04
C ILE A 379 14.29 18.44 -18.78
N ALA A 380 13.09 18.69 -19.29
CA ALA A 380 12.28 17.73 -20.05
C ALA A 380 12.29 18.09 -21.55
N ASN A 381 13.38 17.78 -22.24
CA ASN A 381 13.66 18.28 -23.60
C ASN A 381 13.66 17.19 -24.68
N SER A 382 13.25 17.58 -25.90
CA SER A 382 13.33 16.74 -27.11
C SER A 382 12.57 15.42 -27.03
N ASN A 383 11.45 15.39 -26.29
CA ASN A 383 10.59 14.23 -26.13
C ASN A 383 9.57 14.14 -27.27
N GLN A 384 9.21 12.92 -27.64
CA GLN A 384 8.36 12.60 -28.80
C GLN A 384 6.89 13.00 -28.61
N GLY A 385 6.49 13.33 -27.38
CA GLY A 385 5.15 13.82 -27.01
C GLY A 385 5.25 15.06 -26.11
N ARG A 386 4.90 14.96 -24.83
CA ARG A 386 4.84 16.11 -23.89
C ARG A 386 6.13 16.27 -23.09
N GLY A 387 6.55 17.51 -22.80
CA GLY A 387 7.66 17.82 -21.91
C GLY A 387 7.27 17.67 -20.44
N ILE A 388 6.35 18.52 -19.97
CA ILE A 388 5.76 18.44 -18.62
C ILE A 388 4.24 18.39 -18.74
N SER A 389 3.58 17.47 -18.03
CA SER A 389 2.14 17.25 -18.11
C SER A 389 1.52 17.08 -16.72
N PHE A 390 0.40 17.77 -16.46
CA PHE A 390 -0.47 17.58 -15.29
C PHE A 390 -1.92 17.30 -15.73
N SER A 391 -2.64 16.48 -14.98
CA SER A 391 -4.09 16.23 -15.10
C SER A 391 -4.73 15.90 -13.75
N ASP A 392 -5.85 16.55 -13.40
CA ASP A 392 -6.55 16.43 -12.10
C ASP A 392 -5.61 16.69 -10.91
N ALA A 393 -5.15 17.94 -10.75
CA ALA A 393 -4.08 18.28 -9.80
C ALA A 393 -4.22 19.73 -9.27
N SER A 394 -3.88 19.99 -8.00
CA SER A 394 -3.95 21.35 -7.45
C SER A 394 -2.81 21.72 -6.50
N HIS A 395 -2.59 23.02 -6.26
CA HIS A 395 -1.58 23.54 -5.31
C HIS A 395 -0.12 23.13 -5.63
N ASN A 396 0.18 22.67 -6.85
CA ASN A 396 1.53 22.27 -7.25
C ASN A 396 2.36 23.47 -7.74
N THR A 397 3.68 23.42 -7.55
CA THR A 397 4.60 24.52 -7.84
C THR A 397 5.67 24.11 -8.85
N LEU A 398 5.92 24.95 -9.86
CA LEU A 398 6.93 24.74 -10.90
C LEU A 398 7.87 25.95 -10.96
N ILE A 399 9.16 25.75 -10.67
CA ILE A 399 10.20 26.79 -10.66
C ILE A 399 11.30 26.44 -11.67
N ASN A 400 11.58 27.35 -12.62
CA ASN A 400 12.71 27.30 -13.56
C ASN A 400 12.82 26.02 -14.42
N ASN A 401 11.75 25.24 -14.58
CA ASN A 401 11.78 24.02 -15.38
C ASN A 401 11.84 24.35 -16.87
N THR A 402 12.52 23.51 -17.65
CA THR A 402 12.70 23.67 -19.09
C THR A 402 12.03 22.51 -19.84
N ALA A 403 11.11 22.83 -20.75
CA ALA A 403 10.33 21.90 -21.56
C ALA A 403 10.38 22.30 -23.04
N ASN A 404 11.55 22.13 -23.66
CA ASN A 404 11.85 22.59 -25.03
C ASN A 404 11.88 21.45 -26.06
N TRP A 405 11.62 21.79 -27.33
CA TRP A 405 11.76 20.89 -28.50
C TRP A 405 10.88 19.62 -28.49
N ASN A 406 9.89 19.56 -27.62
CA ASN A 406 8.91 18.46 -27.53
C ASN A 406 7.81 18.62 -28.62
N ILE A 407 6.79 17.76 -28.64
CA ILE A 407 5.53 18.10 -29.32
C ILE A 407 4.70 19.04 -28.44
N GLY A 408 4.42 18.67 -27.19
CA GLY A 408 3.77 19.55 -26.20
C GLY A 408 4.79 20.12 -25.21
N GLY A 409 4.74 21.42 -24.91
CA GLY A 409 5.63 22.06 -23.92
C GLY A 409 5.28 21.72 -22.47
N ILE A 410 4.63 22.67 -21.77
CA ILE A 410 4.05 22.47 -20.44
C ILE A 410 2.52 22.43 -20.60
N LEU A 411 1.90 21.30 -20.29
CA LEU A 411 0.46 21.07 -20.44
C LEU A 411 -0.17 20.85 -19.06
N LEU A 412 -1.16 21.68 -18.72
CA LEU A 412 -1.85 21.69 -17.44
C LEU A 412 -3.36 21.54 -17.71
N SER A 413 -3.88 20.31 -17.60
CA SER A 413 -5.33 20.07 -17.62
C SER A 413 -5.85 20.01 -16.19
N ASP A 414 -6.97 20.68 -15.93
CA ASP A 414 -7.70 20.57 -14.65
C ASP A 414 -6.75 20.85 -13.47
N PHE A 415 -5.93 21.90 -13.67
CA PHE A 415 -4.86 22.33 -12.79
C PHE A 415 -5.30 23.58 -12.03
N HIS A 416 -5.33 23.49 -10.70
CA HIS A 416 -5.93 24.53 -9.86
C HIS A 416 -4.96 25.07 -8.80
N ASP A 417 -5.04 26.37 -8.51
CA ASP A 417 -4.33 27.01 -7.38
C ASP A 417 -2.79 26.83 -7.40
N GLY A 418 -2.22 26.51 -8.57
CA GLY A 418 -0.79 26.22 -8.74
C GLY A 418 0.04 27.43 -9.19
N THR A 419 1.35 27.35 -8.97
CA THR A 419 2.30 28.46 -9.19
C THR A 419 3.40 28.07 -10.18
N LEU A 420 3.60 28.89 -11.22
CA LEU A 420 4.62 28.72 -12.25
C LEU A 420 5.55 29.94 -12.25
N ILE A 421 6.81 29.77 -11.86
CA ILE A 421 7.83 30.83 -11.82
C ILE A 421 8.99 30.48 -12.77
N GLY A 422 9.31 31.35 -13.72
CA GLY A 422 10.55 31.28 -14.52
C GLY A 422 10.68 30.08 -15.48
N ASN A 423 9.63 29.29 -15.68
CA ASN A 423 9.68 28.08 -16.52
C ASN A 423 9.79 28.46 -18.00
N THR A 424 10.47 27.62 -18.78
CA THR A 424 10.74 27.84 -20.22
C THR A 424 10.17 26.71 -21.07
N ALA A 425 9.36 27.03 -22.08
CA ALA A 425 8.67 26.08 -22.94
C ALA A 425 8.79 26.49 -24.43
N ASN A 426 10.00 26.38 -24.99
CA ASN A 426 10.35 26.91 -26.31
C ASN A 426 10.46 25.84 -27.41
N TYR A 427 10.19 26.22 -28.65
CA TYR A 427 10.40 25.40 -29.86
C TYR A 427 9.59 24.08 -29.93
N ASN A 428 8.50 23.95 -29.18
CA ASN A 428 7.66 22.74 -29.21
C ASN A 428 6.73 22.73 -30.45
N ARG A 429 6.36 21.54 -30.91
CA ARG A 429 5.85 21.29 -32.28
C ARG A 429 4.33 21.05 -32.40
N GLY A 430 3.60 21.18 -31.30
CA GLY A 430 2.21 20.73 -31.18
C GLY A 430 1.18 21.76 -31.59
N SER A 431 0.20 21.33 -32.40
CA SER A 431 -1.06 22.06 -32.58
C SER A 431 -1.78 22.23 -31.24
N ASN A 432 -2.07 23.48 -30.86
CA ASN A 432 -2.71 23.89 -29.62
C ASN A 432 -1.90 23.59 -28.33
N ALA A 433 -0.57 23.38 -28.43
CA ALA A 433 0.25 22.98 -27.27
C ALA A 433 1.75 23.40 -27.37
N GLY A 434 2.07 24.43 -28.16
CA GLY A 434 3.44 24.82 -28.51
C GLY A 434 4.29 25.44 -27.39
N GLY A 435 3.66 25.94 -26.33
CA GLY A 435 4.34 26.54 -25.18
C GLY A 435 3.73 26.09 -23.85
N ILE A 436 3.02 26.98 -23.16
CA ILE A 436 2.34 26.71 -21.88
C ILE A 436 0.82 26.70 -22.12
N HIS A 437 0.17 25.55 -21.88
CA HIS A 437 -1.27 25.39 -22.10
C HIS A 437 -1.98 25.05 -20.79
N LEU A 438 -2.89 25.93 -20.38
CA LEU A 438 -3.86 25.76 -19.30
C LEU A 438 -5.23 25.39 -19.91
N SER A 439 -5.72 24.19 -19.63
CA SER A 439 -7.04 23.68 -20.06
C SER A 439 -7.89 23.36 -18.84
N PHE A 440 -9.09 23.92 -18.73
CA PHE A 440 -9.95 23.82 -17.52
C PHE A 440 -9.24 24.23 -16.21
N SER A 441 -8.17 25.04 -16.33
CA SER A 441 -7.23 25.31 -15.24
C SER A 441 -7.52 26.69 -14.62
N HIS A 442 -7.53 26.79 -13.30
CA HIS A 442 -8.15 27.93 -12.59
C HIS A 442 -7.29 28.44 -11.43
N ARG A 443 -7.35 29.75 -11.16
CA ARG A 443 -6.68 30.41 -10.01
C ARG A 443 -5.15 30.25 -9.97
N ASN A 444 -4.52 29.90 -11.10
CA ASN A 444 -3.07 29.70 -11.18
C ASN A 444 -2.32 31.02 -11.37
N THR A 445 -1.09 31.07 -10.87
CA THR A 445 -0.21 32.25 -10.97
C THR A 445 1.03 31.95 -11.81
N LEU A 446 1.19 32.64 -12.93
CA LEU A 446 2.29 32.51 -13.88
C LEU A 446 3.15 33.79 -13.84
N ILE A 447 4.38 33.68 -13.31
CA ILE A 447 5.35 34.77 -13.15
C ILE A 447 6.62 34.47 -13.96
N ASN A 448 7.11 35.43 -14.75
CA ASN A 448 8.41 35.36 -15.45
C ASN A 448 8.62 34.16 -16.41
N ASN A 449 7.57 33.42 -16.80
CA ASN A 449 7.71 32.25 -17.66
C ASN A 449 7.95 32.66 -19.13
N THR A 450 8.61 31.78 -19.90
CA THR A 450 8.97 32.02 -21.30
C THR A 450 8.40 30.94 -22.20
N ALA A 451 7.61 31.31 -23.21
CA ALA A 451 6.94 30.39 -24.13
C ALA A 451 7.03 30.91 -25.57
N ASN A 452 8.19 30.68 -26.19
CA ASN A 452 8.60 31.29 -27.46
C ASN A 452 8.79 30.27 -28.58
N PHE A 453 8.72 30.75 -29.82
CA PHE A 453 9.09 29.98 -31.03
C PHE A 453 8.29 28.68 -31.22
N GLY A 454 7.04 28.62 -30.77
CA GLY A 454 6.14 27.51 -31.07
C GLY A 454 6.10 27.21 -32.57
N ILE A 455 6.21 25.93 -32.92
CA ILE A 455 6.35 25.44 -34.29
C ILE A 455 5.08 24.69 -34.69
N GLY A 456 4.35 25.19 -35.70
CA GLY A 456 3.19 24.50 -36.26
C GLY A 456 1.96 25.41 -36.42
N ILE A 457 1.01 24.99 -37.25
CA ILE A 457 -0.09 25.86 -37.72
C ILE A 457 -0.97 26.45 -36.63
N HIS A 458 -0.99 25.87 -35.43
CA HIS A 458 -1.74 26.36 -34.27
C HIS A 458 -0.90 26.34 -32.98
N SER A 459 0.41 26.64 -33.06
CA SER A 459 1.26 26.74 -31.88
C SER A 459 1.17 28.14 -31.28
N ASP A 460 0.27 28.30 -30.30
CA ASP A 460 0.15 29.49 -29.46
C ASP A 460 1.16 29.41 -28.28
N GLY A 461 1.69 30.56 -27.85
CA GLY A 461 2.71 30.64 -26.80
C GLY A 461 2.17 30.31 -25.41
N ILE A 462 1.21 31.09 -24.92
CA ILE A 462 0.45 30.79 -23.70
C ILE A 462 -1.03 30.68 -24.04
N LEU A 463 -1.64 29.51 -23.81
CA LEU A 463 -3.03 29.21 -24.13
C LEU A 463 -3.85 28.97 -22.86
N LEU A 464 -4.95 29.72 -22.69
CA LEU A 464 -5.96 29.54 -21.65
C LEU A 464 -7.26 29.05 -22.31
N PHE A 465 -7.56 27.76 -22.20
CA PHE A 465 -8.77 27.13 -22.72
C PHE A 465 -9.74 26.84 -21.56
N THR A 466 -10.97 27.38 -21.61
CA THR A 466 -11.99 27.28 -20.54
C THR A 466 -11.40 27.50 -19.13
N SER A 467 -10.53 28.51 -19.01
CA SER A 467 -9.63 28.70 -17.86
C SER A 467 -9.87 30.06 -17.20
N HIS A 468 -10.07 30.06 -15.88
CA HIS A 468 -10.66 31.19 -15.16
C HIS A 468 -9.79 31.70 -14.00
N ASN A 469 -9.81 33.02 -13.77
CA ASN A 469 -9.18 33.70 -12.64
C ASN A 469 -7.67 33.46 -12.50
N ASN A 470 -6.96 33.15 -13.60
CA ASN A 470 -5.50 32.97 -13.60
C ASN A 470 -4.79 34.33 -13.72
N ILE A 471 -3.64 34.46 -13.06
CA ILE A 471 -2.80 35.66 -13.08
C ILE A 471 -1.56 35.37 -13.93
N LEU A 472 -1.36 36.14 -15.00
CA LEU A 472 -0.19 36.09 -15.88
C LEU A 472 0.56 37.41 -15.75
N THR A 473 1.70 37.42 -15.03
CA THR A 473 2.53 38.62 -14.88
C THR A 473 3.96 38.44 -15.39
N ASN A 474 4.45 39.42 -16.15
CA ASN A 474 5.83 39.48 -16.69
C ASN A 474 6.29 38.24 -17.48
N ASN A 475 5.37 37.49 -18.10
CA ASN A 475 5.71 36.35 -18.95
C ASN A 475 6.11 36.82 -20.36
N THR A 476 6.94 36.04 -21.05
CA THR A 476 7.39 36.30 -22.42
C THR A 476 6.79 35.27 -23.38
N ALA A 477 6.09 35.73 -24.40
CA ALA A 477 5.44 34.88 -25.41
C ALA A 477 5.66 35.44 -26.83
N ASN A 478 6.87 35.23 -27.35
CA ASN A 478 7.39 35.85 -28.56
C ASN A 478 7.62 34.85 -29.71
N SER A 479 7.51 35.36 -30.94
CA SER A 479 7.87 34.62 -32.17
C SER A 479 7.14 33.29 -32.38
N ASN A 480 5.94 33.13 -31.82
CA ASN A 480 5.13 31.92 -31.99
C ASN A 480 4.40 31.93 -33.35
N ASN A 481 4.23 30.76 -33.96
CA ASN A 481 3.66 30.65 -35.30
C ASN A 481 2.14 30.94 -35.40
N ARG A 482 1.46 31.24 -34.28
CA ARG A 482 0.08 31.75 -34.26
C ARG A 482 -0.05 32.94 -33.31
N SER A 483 -0.56 32.74 -32.09
CA SER A 483 -0.73 33.80 -31.09
C SER A 483 0.40 33.79 -30.07
N GLY A 484 0.77 34.96 -29.54
CA GLY A 484 1.60 35.03 -28.33
C GLY A 484 0.82 34.55 -27.11
N ILE A 485 -0.30 35.19 -26.80
CA ILE A 485 -1.24 34.76 -25.75
C ILE A 485 -2.62 34.50 -26.37
N MET A 486 -3.30 33.42 -25.96
CA MET A 486 -4.63 33.07 -26.44
C MET A 486 -5.59 32.73 -25.29
N LEU A 487 -6.79 33.30 -25.32
CA LEU A 487 -7.90 32.98 -24.42
C LEU A 487 -9.06 32.39 -25.24
N GLN A 488 -9.53 31.20 -24.87
CA GLN A 488 -10.55 30.46 -25.62
C GLN A 488 -11.68 29.91 -24.73
N ALA A 489 -12.85 29.74 -25.33
CA ALA A 489 -13.95 28.90 -24.84
C ALA A 489 -14.47 29.30 -23.44
N GLY A 490 -14.80 30.58 -23.27
CA GLY A 490 -15.43 31.11 -22.06
C GLY A 490 -14.46 31.59 -20.98
N SER A 491 -13.14 31.45 -21.19
CA SER A 491 -12.09 31.92 -20.27
C SER A 491 -12.33 33.36 -19.80
N SER A 492 -12.31 33.57 -18.48
CA SER A 492 -12.78 34.83 -17.86
C SER A 492 -12.15 35.10 -16.49
N GLY A 493 -12.19 36.34 -16.03
CA GLY A 493 -11.60 36.76 -14.75
C GLY A 493 -10.07 36.75 -14.71
N ASN A 494 -9.40 36.40 -15.82
CA ASN A 494 -7.94 36.32 -15.87
C ASN A 494 -7.32 37.73 -15.85
N ILE A 495 -6.15 37.87 -15.21
CA ILE A 495 -5.41 39.13 -15.09
C ILE A 495 -4.08 38.99 -15.84
N LEU A 496 -3.86 39.82 -16.85
CA LEU A 496 -2.66 39.84 -17.69
C LEU A 496 -1.94 41.17 -17.51
N THR A 497 -0.74 41.16 -16.91
CA THR A 497 0.07 42.34 -16.62
C THR A 497 1.53 42.20 -17.04
N TYR A 498 2.16 43.27 -17.52
CA TYR A 498 3.61 43.32 -17.84
C TYR A 498 4.12 42.26 -18.85
N ASN A 499 3.25 41.47 -19.49
CA ASN A 499 3.70 40.40 -20.37
C ASN A 499 4.29 40.96 -21.68
N THR A 500 5.37 40.38 -22.16
CA THR A 500 6.04 40.75 -23.42
C THR A 500 5.60 39.78 -24.52
N VAL A 501 4.91 40.28 -25.55
CA VAL A 501 4.14 39.45 -26.49
C VAL A 501 4.35 39.94 -27.93
N ASN A 502 5.54 39.66 -28.46
CA ASN A 502 6.09 40.33 -29.64
C ASN A 502 6.45 39.37 -30.79
N SER A 503 6.35 39.87 -32.02
CA SER A 503 6.77 39.18 -33.25
C SER A 503 6.07 37.84 -33.54
N ASN A 504 4.87 37.62 -33.01
CA ASN A 504 4.06 36.43 -33.28
C ASN A 504 3.35 36.55 -34.65
N ASN A 505 3.24 35.43 -35.39
CA ASN A 505 2.90 35.46 -36.82
C ASN A 505 1.46 35.92 -37.12
N ASP A 506 0.48 35.44 -36.34
CA ASP A 506 -0.93 35.81 -36.53
C ASP A 506 -1.35 36.91 -35.54
N TYR A 507 -1.17 36.68 -34.23
CA TYR A 507 -1.74 37.54 -33.19
C TYR A 507 -0.77 37.82 -32.03
N GLY A 508 -0.78 39.06 -31.51
CA GLY A 508 -0.23 39.35 -30.18
C GLY A 508 -1.07 38.66 -29.10
N ILE A 509 -2.31 39.13 -28.93
CA ILE A 509 -3.32 38.47 -28.09
C ILE A 509 -4.59 38.10 -28.88
N TYR A 510 -5.00 36.83 -28.78
CA TYR A 510 -6.18 36.27 -29.46
C TYR A 510 -7.26 35.84 -28.46
N ILE A 511 -8.37 36.58 -28.40
CA ILE A 511 -9.50 36.32 -27.49
C ILE A 511 -10.70 35.81 -28.29
N TYR A 512 -11.02 34.52 -28.12
CA TYR A 512 -12.08 33.85 -28.88
C TYR A 512 -13.18 33.32 -27.96
N HIS A 513 -14.40 33.86 -28.09
CA HIS A 513 -15.55 33.56 -27.24
C HIS A 513 -15.22 33.59 -25.74
N SER A 514 -14.50 34.62 -25.30
CA SER A 514 -13.91 34.76 -23.96
C SER A 514 -13.96 36.23 -23.54
N GLY A 515 -14.13 36.53 -22.25
CA GLY A 515 -14.43 37.88 -21.80
C GLY A 515 -14.34 38.07 -20.29
N GLY A 516 -14.45 39.31 -19.82
CA GLY A 516 -14.32 39.64 -18.39
C GLY A 516 -12.91 39.44 -17.84
N SER A 517 -11.87 39.51 -18.68
CA SER A 517 -10.47 39.52 -18.26
C SER A 517 -9.94 40.96 -18.17
N THR A 518 -8.91 41.17 -17.35
CA THR A 518 -8.27 42.49 -17.14
C THR A 518 -6.84 42.48 -17.67
N ILE A 519 -6.52 43.38 -18.59
CA ILE A 519 -5.37 43.31 -19.49
C ILE A 519 -4.76 44.71 -19.58
N TYR A 520 -3.64 44.96 -18.91
CA TYR A 520 -2.93 46.26 -18.92
C TYR A 520 -1.42 46.09 -18.71
N PHE A 521 -0.61 47.11 -19.00
CA PHE A 521 0.87 47.07 -19.00
C PHE A 521 1.54 46.02 -19.91
N ASN A 522 0.80 45.26 -20.70
CA ASN A 522 1.40 44.28 -21.63
C ASN A 522 1.97 45.00 -22.86
N SER A 523 2.91 44.34 -23.55
CA SER A 523 3.58 44.85 -24.74
C SER A 523 3.25 43.97 -25.94
N PHE A 524 2.62 44.56 -26.96
CA PHE A 524 2.23 43.91 -28.20
C PHE A 524 2.90 44.63 -29.38
N VAL A 525 4.07 44.15 -29.80
CA VAL A 525 4.91 44.80 -30.82
C VAL A 525 5.25 43.86 -31.97
N ALA A 526 5.07 44.34 -33.20
CA ALA A 526 5.44 43.67 -34.46
C ALA A 526 4.82 42.27 -34.66
N ASN A 527 3.65 42.00 -34.07
CA ASN A 527 2.83 40.83 -34.40
C ASN A 527 2.10 41.03 -35.75
N GLY A 528 1.48 39.98 -36.30
CA GLY A 528 0.65 40.07 -37.51
C GLY A 528 -0.50 41.06 -37.37
N ASP A 529 -1.43 40.77 -36.45
CA ASP A 529 -2.33 41.72 -35.79
C ASP A 529 -1.92 41.79 -34.29
N ASN A 530 -1.90 42.97 -33.65
CA ASN A 530 -1.54 43.04 -32.23
C ASN A 530 -2.63 42.48 -31.29
N VAL A 531 -3.91 42.59 -31.65
CA VAL A 531 -5.04 42.06 -30.88
C VAL A 531 -6.21 41.64 -31.76
N TYR A 532 -6.86 40.54 -31.38
CA TYR A 532 -8.18 40.16 -31.87
C TYR A 532 -9.09 39.75 -30.71
N SER A 533 -10.35 40.19 -30.73
CA SER A 533 -11.38 39.84 -29.75
C SER A 533 -12.72 39.60 -30.45
N SER A 534 -13.28 38.40 -30.37
CA SER A 534 -14.51 38.05 -31.12
C SER A 534 -15.82 38.33 -30.38
N VAL A 535 -15.93 37.93 -29.11
CA VAL A 535 -17.16 38.06 -28.30
C VAL A 535 -16.80 38.14 -26.82
N GLY A 536 -17.07 39.28 -26.19
CA GLY A 536 -16.87 39.53 -24.77
C GLY A 536 -16.41 40.96 -24.49
N THR A 537 -16.79 41.54 -23.35
CA THR A 537 -16.24 42.82 -22.85
C THR A 537 -15.04 42.53 -21.95
N ASN A 538 -13.90 43.17 -22.18
CA ASN A 538 -12.71 43.05 -21.32
C ASN A 538 -12.31 44.43 -20.75
N SER A 539 -11.45 44.46 -19.73
CA SER A 539 -10.84 45.70 -19.24
C SER A 539 -9.45 45.84 -19.82
N TRP A 540 -9.29 46.69 -20.84
CA TRP A 540 -8.01 46.94 -21.53
C TRP A 540 -7.12 47.98 -20.84
N ASN A 541 -7.53 48.42 -19.64
CA ASN A 541 -6.78 49.30 -18.76
C ASN A 541 -6.93 48.86 -17.30
N SER A 542 -6.08 49.41 -16.42
CA SER A 542 -6.16 49.22 -14.98
C SER A 542 -7.54 49.62 -14.44
N ILE A 543 -8.01 48.93 -13.38
CA ILE A 543 -9.31 49.19 -12.74
C ILE A 543 -9.26 50.34 -11.72
N GLU A 544 -8.05 50.68 -11.26
CA GLU A 544 -7.71 51.80 -10.37
C GLU A 544 -6.59 52.62 -11.03
N PRO A 545 -6.42 53.92 -10.70
CA PRO A 545 -5.26 54.70 -11.15
C PRO A 545 -3.96 54.17 -10.55
N ILE A 546 -2.97 53.88 -11.40
CA ILE A 546 -1.66 53.38 -10.99
C ILE A 546 -0.65 54.53 -11.03
N THR A 547 0.33 54.51 -10.11
CA THR A 547 1.47 55.44 -10.14
C THR A 547 2.63 54.81 -10.90
N TYR A 548 3.10 55.49 -11.94
CA TYR A 548 4.15 55.03 -12.85
C TYR A 548 5.12 56.17 -13.18
N GLN A 549 6.22 55.85 -13.87
CA GLN A 549 7.17 56.84 -14.36
C GLN A 549 7.24 56.85 -15.89
N TYR A 550 7.40 58.04 -16.46
CA TYR A 550 7.60 58.26 -17.89
C TYR A 550 8.47 59.51 -18.12
N ASN A 551 9.49 59.41 -18.98
CA ASN A 551 10.51 60.42 -19.24
C ASN A 551 11.11 61.03 -17.96
N GLY A 552 11.33 60.19 -16.93
CA GLY A 552 11.90 60.58 -15.64
C GLY A 552 10.99 61.44 -14.75
N LYS A 553 9.68 61.46 -15.01
CA LYS A 553 8.65 62.08 -14.14
C LYS A 553 7.68 61.02 -13.62
N THR A 554 7.12 61.25 -12.44
CA THR A 554 6.06 60.41 -11.85
C THR A 554 4.68 60.93 -12.23
N TYR A 555 3.80 60.03 -12.63
CA TYR A 555 2.39 60.29 -12.94
C TYR A 555 1.49 59.28 -12.23
N THR A 556 0.22 59.64 -12.01
CA THR A 556 -0.81 58.75 -11.45
C THR A 556 -2.07 58.86 -12.30
N ASN A 557 -2.37 57.82 -13.08
CA ASN A 557 -3.48 57.78 -14.02
C ASN A 557 -3.95 56.33 -14.22
N TYR A 558 -5.08 56.11 -14.87
CA TYR A 558 -5.38 54.80 -15.45
C TYR A 558 -4.39 54.51 -16.59
N ILE A 559 -4.04 53.24 -16.79
CA ILE A 559 -3.02 52.85 -17.75
C ILE A 559 -3.42 51.58 -18.52
N GLY A 560 -3.23 51.61 -19.83
CA GLY A 560 -3.56 50.55 -20.78
C GLY A 560 -2.36 49.67 -21.12
N ASN A 561 -2.31 49.20 -22.36
CA ASN A 561 -1.24 48.36 -22.91
C ASN A 561 -0.38 49.16 -23.90
N HIS A 562 0.83 48.67 -24.17
CA HIS A 562 1.67 49.21 -25.23
C HIS A 562 1.41 48.48 -26.56
N TRP A 563 1.09 49.25 -27.59
CA TRP A 563 0.70 48.79 -28.91
C TRP A 563 1.71 49.30 -29.96
N GLY A 564 2.49 48.41 -30.56
CA GLY A 564 3.60 48.77 -31.47
C GLY A 564 3.19 49.40 -32.80
N ASP A 565 1.89 49.48 -33.07
CA ASP A 565 1.24 50.11 -34.23
C ASP A 565 0.53 51.43 -33.88
N TYR A 566 0.52 51.85 -32.61
CA TYR A 566 -0.10 53.11 -32.18
C TYR A 566 0.79 54.32 -32.49
N THR A 567 0.25 55.27 -33.26
CA THR A 567 0.99 56.45 -33.77
C THR A 567 0.33 57.79 -33.43
N GLU A 568 -0.63 57.80 -32.50
CA GLU A 568 -1.32 59.02 -32.07
C GLU A 568 -0.47 59.84 -31.07
N ILE A 569 -0.98 61.00 -30.66
CA ILE A 569 -0.24 61.99 -29.88
C ILE A 569 -0.50 61.81 -28.37
N ASP A 570 0.57 61.95 -27.59
CA ASP A 570 0.54 62.32 -26.17
C ASP A 570 0.81 63.83 -26.07
N SER A 571 -0.26 64.63 -25.88
CA SER A 571 -0.17 66.09 -25.87
C SER A 571 0.14 66.67 -24.49
N ASN A 572 -0.04 65.90 -23.41
CA ASN A 572 0.13 66.36 -22.03
C ASN A 572 1.53 65.98 -21.47
N GLY A 573 2.20 65.00 -22.09
CA GLY A 573 3.51 64.47 -21.74
C GLY A 573 3.50 63.43 -20.62
N ASP A 574 2.36 62.81 -20.29
CA ASP A 574 2.17 61.85 -19.20
C ASP A 574 2.44 60.39 -19.59
N GLY A 575 2.61 60.09 -20.88
CA GLY A 575 2.89 58.75 -21.39
C GLY A 575 1.66 57.94 -21.76
N ILE A 576 0.46 58.49 -21.64
CA ILE A 576 -0.78 57.96 -22.19
C ILE A 576 -1.11 58.70 -23.50
N GLY A 577 -1.53 57.97 -24.53
CA GLY A 577 -2.01 58.58 -25.77
C GLY A 577 -3.41 59.19 -25.63
N ASP A 578 -3.63 60.39 -26.19
CA ASP A 578 -4.89 61.15 -26.07
C ASP A 578 -6.11 60.45 -26.73
N THR A 579 -5.88 59.43 -27.58
CA THR A 579 -6.93 58.77 -28.39
C THR A 579 -7.00 57.27 -28.09
N PRO A 580 -8.16 56.71 -27.69
CA PRO A 580 -8.29 55.28 -27.40
C PRO A 580 -7.90 54.34 -28.56
N TYR A 581 -7.12 53.30 -28.28
CA TYR A 581 -6.80 52.24 -29.26
C TYR A 581 -8.03 51.34 -29.44
N SER A 582 -8.46 51.12 -30.69
CA SER A 582 -9.74 50.49 -31.02
C SER A 582 -9.61 48.97 -31.19
N ILE A 583 -10.41 48.20 -30.44
CA ILE A 583 -10.33 46.74 -30.34
C ILE A 583 -11.67 46.13 -30.76
N GLY A 584 -12.01 46.24 -32.04
CA GLY A 584 -13.28 45.78 -32.59
C GLY A 584 -14.48 46.57 -32.05
N SER A 585 -15.24 45.97 -31.14
CA SER A 585 -16.33 46.65 -30.40
C SER A 585 -15.90 47.21 -29.04
N ASP A 586 -14.66 46.92 -28.62
CA ASP A 586 -14.05 47.30 -27.34
C ASP A 586 -12.91 48.31 -27.59
N LYS A 587 -12.27 48.84 -26.54
CA LYS A 587 -11.13 49.76 -26.67
C LYS A 587 -10.26 49.86 -25.42
N ASP A 588 -8.96 50.02 -25.64
CA ASP A 588 -8.04 50.52 -24.63
C ASP A 588 -8.21 52.04 -24.54
N ASN A 589 -8.63 52.53 -23.37
CA ASN A 589 -8.90 53.94 -23.14
C ASN A 589 -7.66 54.75 -22.76
N TYR A 590 -6.55 54.08 -22.43
CA TYR A 590 -5.32 54.72 -21.96
C TYR A 590 -4.08 54.06 -22.59
N PRO A 591 -3.95 54.05 -23.95
CA PRO A 591 -2.84 53.36 -24.63
C PRO A 591 -1.48 53.89 -24.16
N PHE A 592 -0.56 52.99 -23.83
CA PHE A 592 0.69 53.35 -23.17
C PHE A 592 1.84 53.57 -24.19
N MET A 593 2.43 54.76 -24.16
CA MET A 593 3.36 55.24 -25.19
C MET A 593 4.77 54.63 -25.09
N GLY A 594 5.27 54.44 -23.86
CA GLY A 594 6.63 53.97 -23.61
C GLY A 594 6.68 52.51 -23.21
N PHE A 595 7.47 51.69 -23.91
CA PHE A 595 7.89 50.38 -23.42
C PHE A 595 9.42 50.30 -23.47
N GLY A 596 10.06 50.11 -22.31
CA GLY A 596 11.52 50.06 -22.18
C GLY A 596 12.16 51.17 -21.33
N GLU A 597 11.38 52.03 -20.65
CA GLU A 597 11.91 52.84 -19.55
C GLU A 597 11.90 52.06 -18.22
N THR A 598 12.80 52.39 -17.30
CA THR A 598 12.91 51.69 -16.00
C THR A 598 11.84 52.15 -15.02
N TYR A 599 10.76 51.37 -14.90
CA TYR A 599 9.72 51.62 -13.90
C TYR A 599 10.18 51.20 -12.50
N SER A 600 10.48 52.16 -11.63
CA SER A 600 10.41 51.92 -10.19
C SER A 600 8.95 52.07 -9.74
N GLN A 601 8.20 50.97 -9.78
CA GLN A 601 6.93 50.90 -9.06
C GLN A 601 7.24 50.96 -7.56
N LEU A 602 6.40 51.65 -6.77
CA LEU A 602 6.40 51.54 -5.31
C LEU A 602 5.50 50.38 -4.89
N ASP A 603 5.85 49.19 -5.39
CA ASP A 603 5.53 47.84 -4.89
C ASP A 603 4.04 47.42 -4.73
N PRO A 604 3.69 46.12 -4.80
CA PRO A 604 4.53 44.93 -4.60
C PRO A 604 5.42 44.54 -5.80
N ILE A 605 6.74 44.69 -5.63
CA ILE A 605 7.63 43.55 -5.36
C ILE A 605 6.82 42.31 -4.92
N ILE A 606 6.54 41.44 -5.90
CA ILE A 606 6.97 40.05 -5.76
C ILE A 606 8.37 40.04 -6.38
N GLU A 607 9.38 40.37 -5.56
CA GLU A 607 10.70 39.79 -5.80
C GLU A 607 10.49 38.28 -5.76
N PRO A 608 11.14 37.50 -6.64
CA PRO A 608 11.55 36.17 -6.19
C PRO A 608 12.42 36.43 -4.97
N SER A 609 11.95 36.07 -3.77
CA SER A 609 12.61 36.37 -2.49
C SER A 609 14.11 36.22 -2.66
N PRO A 610 14.93 37.26 -2.34
CA PRO A 610 16.34 37.30 -2.70
C PRO A 610 16.95 35.95 -2.34
N PRO A 611 17.47 35.20 -3.32
CA PRO A 611 17.45 33.74 -3.34
C PRO A 611 18.08 33.25 -2.06
N VAL A 612 17.23 32.73 -1.16
CA VAL A 612 17.43 32.90 0.29
C VAL A 612 18.88 32.56 0.62
N GLU A 613 19.67 33.59 0.98
CA GLU A 613 20.81 33.33 1.85
C GLU A 613 20.13 32.84 3.11
N GLU A 614 20.04 31.51 3.23
CA GLU A 614 19.18 30.81 4.18
C GLU A 614 19.37 31.49 5.53
N ASP A 615 18.26 31.91 6.14
CA ASP A 615 18.25 32.56 7.46
C ASP A 615 18.50 31.45 8.49
N ASN A 616 19.71 30.85 8.35
CA ASN A 616 20.01 29.44 8.56
C ASN A 616 19.53 29.11 9.95
N GLN A 617 18.47 28.32 10.01
CA GLN A 617 17.75 28.14 11.25
C GLN A 617 18.73 27.53 12.24
N PRO A 618 18.89 28.12 13.44
CA PRO A 618 19.87 27.63 14.39
C PRO A 618 19.56 26.15 14.66
N PRO A 619 20.54 25.25 14.45
CA PRO A 619 20.28 23.81 14.37
C PRO A 619 19.69 23.33 15.69
N THR A 620 18.53 22.67 15.65
CA THR A 620 17.80 22.24 16.86
C THR A 620 18.69 21.33 17.70
N ALA A 621 19.03 21.79 18.92
CA ALA A 621 19.91 21.04 19.80
C ALA A 621 19.13 19.98 20.59
N PHE A 622 19.61 18.73 20.57
CA PHE A 622 19.08 17.65 21.39
C PHE A 622 20.13 16.56 21.64
N PHE A 623 20.17 16.02 22.87
CA PHE A 623 21.00 14.84 23.16
C PHE A 623 20.36 13.84 24.13
N THR A 624 20.70 12.58 23.90
CA THR A 624 20.43 11.47 24.80
C THR A 624 21.63 11.18 25.69
N CYS A 625 21.38 10.57 26.85
CA CYS A 625 22.39 10.16 27.83
C CYS A 625 22.20 8.67 28.09
N SER A 626 23.22 7.86 27.82
CA SER A 626 23.18 6.42 28.02
C SER A 626 24.35 5.95 28.90
N PRO A 627 24.09 5.31 30.07
CA PRO A 627 22.76 5.07 30.66
C PRO A 627 22.08 6.36 31.14
N ALA A 628 20.75 6.37 31.18
CA ALA A 628 19.93 7.55 31.54
C ALA A 628 19.93 7.91 33.04
N SER A 629 20.63 7.15 33.87
CA SER A 629 20.88 7.43 35.29
C SER A 629 22.27 6.88 35.65
N PRO A 630 23.34 7.51 35.15
CA PRO A 630 24.69 7.00 35.27
C PRO A 630 25.19 7.11 36.71
N LYS A 631 26.18 6.30 37.06
CA LYS A 631 26.79 6.28 38.40
C LYS A 631 28.20 6.88 38.37
N VAL A 632 28.67 7.30 39.54
CA VAL A 632 30.05 7.81 39.69
C VAL A 632 31.08 6.80 39.16
N GLY A 633 31.92 7.24 38.21
CA GLY A 633 32.96 6.43 37.57
C GLY A 633 32.46 5.44 36.51
N GLU A 634 31.17 5.45 36.16
CA GLU A 634 30.59 4.70 35.03
C GLU A 634 30.88 5.47 33.72
N GLU A 635 31.10 4.76 32.60
CA GLU A 635 31.22 5.41 31.28
C GLU A 635 29.83 5.80 30.79
N VAL A 636 29.70 7.01 30.27
CA VAL A 636 28.43 7.56 29.79
C VAL A 636 28.61 8.06 28.36
N ILE A 637 27.77 7.57 27.47
CA ILE A 637 27.66 8.05 26.10
C ILE A 637 26.66 9.21 26.09
N LEU A 638 27.10 10.38 25.67
CA LEU A 638 26.20 11.48 25.30
C LEU A 638 26.14 11.51 23.78
N SER A 639 24.94 11.29 23.23
CA SER A 639 24.70 11.19 21.79
C SER A 639 23.79 12.32 21.35
N ALA A 640 24.37 13.29 20.65
CA ALA A 640 23.69 14.42 20.01
C ALA A 640 23.10 14.06 18.63
N THR A 641 22.96 12.78 18.31
CA THR A 641 22.45 12.26 17.03
C THR A 641 21.01 12.65 16.70
N GLY A 642 20.23 13.09 17.70
CA GLY A 642 18.91 13.69 17.50
C GLY A 642 18.93 15.21 17.28
N SER A 643 20.10 15.86 17.39
CA SER A 643 20.26 17.24 16.93
C SER A 643 20.22 17.25 15.41
N HIS A 644 19.50 18.20 14.83
CA HIS A 644 19.32 18.31 13.39
C HIS A 644 19.27 19.77 12.96
N ASP A 645 19.82 20.04 11.79
CA ASP A 645 19.66 21.29 11.07
C ASP A 645 18.59 21.07 9.99
N LEU A 646 17.75 22.09 9.73
CA LEU A 646 16.61 21.99 8.81
C LEU A 646 16.90 22.61 7.44
N ASP A 647 17.90 23.48 7.35
CA ASP A 647 18.40 24.06 6.10
C ASP A 647 19.92 23.90 5.92
N GLY A 648 20.72 23.74 6.98
CA GLY A 648 22.17 23.56 6.93
C GLY A 648 22.73 22.16 7.25
N ASP A 649 24.05 22.12 7.48
CA ASP A 649 24.86 20.96 7.92
C ASP A 649 25.46 21.26 9.31
N ILE A 650 25.30 20.36 10.29
CA ILE A 650 25.93 20.53 11.62
C ILE A 650 27.46 20.36 11.51
N LYS A 651 28.22 21.34 12.02
CA LYS A 651 29.67 21.46 11.83
C LYS A 651 30.47 20.99 13.05
N PHE A 652 30.03 21.34 14.26
CA PHE A 652 30.60 20.83 15.52
C PHE A 652 29.67 21.00 16.72
N TYR A 653 29.94 20.20 17.74
CA TYR A 653 29.22 20.13 19.01
C TYR A 653 30.14 20.63 20.14
N GLU A 654 29.68 21.57 20.94
CA GLU A 654 30.38 22.09 22.12
C GLU A 654 29.69 21.63 23.41
N TRP A 655 30.47 21.14 24.38
CA TRP A 655 29.92 20.50 25.58
C TRP A 655 30.43 21.13 26.89
N ASP A 656 29.50 21.51 27.76
CA ASP A 656 29.70 21.80 29.18
C ASP A 656 29.11 20.61 29.96
N LEU A 657 30.00 19.85 30.62
CA LEU A 657 29.69 18.54 31.18
C LEU A 657 29.66 18.55 32.72
N ASP A 658 30.28 19.55 33.34
CA ASP A 658 30.29 19.75 34.80
C ASP A 658 29.35 20.88 35.25
N GLY A 659 28.68 21.59 34.33
CA GLY A 659 27.68 22.63 34.63
C GLY A 659 28.30 23.95 35.09
N ASP A 660 29.57 24.17 34.74
CA ASP A 660 30.42 25.30 35.16
C ASP A 660 30.14 26.59 34.34
N SER A 661 29.27 26.48 33.34
CA SER A 661 28.93 27.50 32.33
C SER A 661 30.07 27.86 31.38
N LYS A 662 30.94 26.88 31.08
CA LYS A 662 31.97 26.97 30.03
C LYS A 662 32.06 25.67 29.25
N PHE A 663 32.14 25.79 27.94
CA PHE A 663 32.37 24.65 27.06
C PHE A 663 33.83 24.20 27.15
N ASN A 664 34.05 22.93 27.47
CA ASN A 664 35.37 22.37 27.75
C ASN A 664 36.09 21.82 26.51
N GLY A 665 35.44 21.88 25.34
CA GLY A 665 35.99 21.53 24.03
C GLY A 665 34.89 21.42 22.96
N PHE A 666 35.29 21.38 21.69
CA PHE A 666 34.42 21.10 20.55
C PHE A 666 34.75 19.74 19.91
N THR A 667 33.73 19.03 19.42
CA THR A 667 33.85 17.74 18.74
C THR A 667 33.10 17.75 17.41
N THR A 668 33.62 17.05 16.39
CA THR A 668 32.96 16.87 15.09
C THR A 668 32.20 15.54 14.99
N SER A 669 32.19 14.76 16.07
CA SER A 669 31.33 13.58 16.27
C SER A 669 30.14 14.00 17.13
N PRO A 670 28.90 13.55 16.82
CA PRO A 670 27.74 13.75 17.68
C PRO A 670 27.82 12.94 18.98
N GLU A 671 28.67 11.91 19.03
CA GLU A 671 28.84 11.06 20.21
C GLU A 671 30.15 11.36 20.93
N ILE A 672 30.05 11.50 22.26
CA ILE A 672 31.19 11.62 23.19
C ILE A 672 31.04 10.69 24.39
N PHE A 673 32.18 10.30 24.97
CA PHE A 673 32.26 9.44 26.15
C PHE A 673 32.74 10.28 27.35
N TYR A 674 32.01 10.26 28.46
CA TYR A 674 32.36 11.02 29.66
C TYR A 674 32.10 10.25 30.97
N TYR A 675 32.72 10.70 32.05
CA TYR A 675 32.74 10.04 33.35
C TYR A 675 32.66 11.08 34.47
N TRP A 676 31.59 11.07 35.28
CA TRP A 676 31.49 11.94 36.45
C TRP A 676 32.17 11.31 37.67
N SER A 677 33.01 12.10 38.35
CA SER A 677 33.84 11.65 39.49
C SER A 677 33.19 11.83 40.86
N GLU A 678 32.07 12.56 40.93
CA GLU A 678 31.24 12.78 42.13
C GLU A 678 29.75 12.67 41.77
N SER A 679 28.91 12.35 42.75
CA SER A 679 27.46 12.16 42.57
C SER A 679 26.70 13.44 42.86
N SER A 680 26.16 14.04 41.81
CA SER A 680 25.31 15.22 41.84
C SER A 680 24.34 15.16 40.65
N THR A 681 23.32 15.99 40.67
CA THR A 681 22.74 16.49 39.42
C THR A 681 23.73 17.47 38.79
N PHE A 682 24.05 17.27 37.52
CA PHE A 682 24.85 18.17 36.69
C PHE A 682 23.96 18.67 35.55
N SER A 683 23.85 19.98 35.40
CA SER A 683 23.10 20.62 34.30
C SER A 683 23.95 20.61 33.04
N VAL A 684 23.99 19.47 32.36
CA VAL A 684 24.83 19.26 31.18
C VAL A 684 24.26 20.06 30.00
N LYS A 685 25.11 20.87 29.38
CA LYS A 685 24.73 21.76 28.29
C LYS A 685 25.48 21.40 27.01
N LEU A 686 24.71 21.08 25.98
CA LEU A 686 25.15 21.01 24.59
C LEU A 686 24.94 22.37 23.92
N ASN A 687 25.86 22.76 23.06
CA ASN A 687 25.74 23.82 22.07
C ASN A 687 26.04 23.23 20.69
N VAL A 688 25.09 23.31 19.75
CA VAL A 688 25.22 22.75 18.39
C VAL A 688 25.48 23.91 17.45
N ILE A 689 26.53 23.81 16.62
CA ILE A 689 26.92 24.88 15.69
C ILE A 689 26.95 24.35 14.26
N ASP A 690 26.26 25.03 13.36
CA ASP A 690 26.12 24.69 11.93
C ASP A 690 27.30 25.16 11.06
N SER A 691 27.15 24.92 9.76
CA SER A 691 28.14 25.22 8.72
C SER A 691 28.51 26.70 8.59
N VAL A 692 27.59 27.63 8.90
CA VAL A 692 27.79 29.10 8.76
C VAL A 692 28.11 29.78 10.09
N GLY A 693 27.63 29.23 11.22
CA GLY A 693 27.97 29.63 12.58
C GLY A 693 26.79 30.09 13.45
N ASN A 694 25.54 29.76 13.10
CA ASN A 694 24.42 29.89 14.03
C ASN A 694 24.44 28.70 15.04
N SER A 695 23.56 28.74 16.05
CA SER A 695 23.60 27.74 17.13
C SER A 695 22.36 27.73 18.02
N ASP A 696 21.94 26.54 18.46
CA ASP A 696 21.01 26.34 19.58
C ASP A 696 21.70 25.58 20.74
N THR A 697 21.10 25.63 21.94
CA THR A 697 21.64 24.96 23.12
C THR A 697 20.62 24.17 23.94
N PHE A 698 20.83 22.85 24.03
CA PHE A 698 20.03 21.96 24.86
C PHE A 698 20.67 21.80 26.25
N ILE A 699 19.88 21.93 27.31
CA ILE A 699 20.32 21.71 28.69
C ILE A 699 19.53 20.53 29.27
N ARG A 700 20.23 19.54 29.83
CA ARG A 700 19.64 18.38 30.49
C ARG A 700 20.31 18.12 31.83
N ASP A 701 19.50 18.13 32.89
CA ASP A 701 19.93 17.72 34.22
C ASP A 701 20.17 16.20 34.27
N ILE A 702 21.44 15.80 34.31
CA ILE A 702 21.85 14.40 34.48
C ILE A 702 22.16 14.17 35.96
N THR A 703 21.33 13.36 36.62
CA THR A 703 21.51 13.00 38.03
C THR A 703 22.41 11.77 38.14
N VAL A 704 23.69 12.03 38.38
CA VAL A 704 24.72 11.00 38.57
C VAL A 704 24.54 10.37 39.95
N GLN A 705 24.08 9.13 39.97
CA GLN A 705 23.79 8.40 41.20
C GLN A 705 25.07 7.98 41.92
N GLN A 706 25.04 7.94 43.26
CA GLN A 706 26.23 7.62 44.03
C GLN A 706 26.59 6.14 43.91
N ASN A 707 27.69 5.86 43.23
CA ASN A 707 28.20 4.50 43.04
C ASN A 707 28.69 3.95 44.39
N SER A 708 27.85 3.13 45.03
CA SER A 708 28.15 2.51 46.32
C SER A 708 29.27 1.45 46.24
N TRP A 709 29.60 0.97 45.05
CA TRP A 709 30.80 0.16 44.79
C TRP A 709 32.07 1.03 44.69
N TRP A 710 31.97 2.22 44.05
CA TRP A 710 33.06 3.19 44.04
C TRP A 710 33.37 3.74 45.43
N GLU A 711 32.37 4.08 46.25
CA GLU A 711 32.60 4.43 47.67
C GLU A 711 33.15 3.25 48.46
N LYS A 712 32.68 2.01 48.26
CA LYS A 712 33.34 0.82 48.84
C LYS A 712 34.84 0.80 48.47
N ILE A 713 35.22 1.04 47.21
CA ILE A 713 36.61 1.06 46.73
C ILE A 713 37.42 2.24 47.30
N LYS A 714 36.83 3.43 47.35
CA LYS A 714 37.42 4.65 47.95
C LYS A 714 37.73 4.44 49.44
N ASN A 715 36.87 3.69 50.14
CA ASN A 715 37.08 3.24 51.53
C ASN A 715 37.96 1.98 51.64
N PHE A 716 38.09 1.16 50.60
CA PHE A 716 38.99 -0.01 50.54
C PHE A 716 40.46 0.40 50.38
N PHE A 717 40.70 1.47 49.60
CA PHE A 717 42.00 2.12 49.46
C PHE A 717 42.28 3.20 50.52
N ALA A 718 41.34 3.46 51.44
CA ALA A 718 41.59 4.22 52.67
C ALA A 718 42.15 3.28 53.77
N PRO A 719 43.47 3.25 54.03
CA PRO A 719 44.06 2.12 54.76
C PRO A 719 43.90 2.28 56.28
N SER A 720 42.76 1.84 56.80
CA SER A 720 42.47 1.62 58.23
C SER A 720 42.44 2.84 59.15
N VAL A 721 41.49 2.85 60.11
CA VAL A 721 41.66 3.64 61.34
C VAL A 721 42.63 2.90 62.28
N VAL A 722 43.90 2.86 61.88
CA VAL A 722 44.98 2.86 62.86
C VAL A 722 45.01 4.27 63.43
N THR A 723 44.99 4.42 64.75
CA THR A 723 45.10 5.72 65.43
C THR A 723 46.52 6.28 65.37
N LEU A 724 46.94 6.67 64.16
CA LEU A 724 48.06 7.59 63.96
C LEU A 724 47.67 9.00 64.44
N SER A 725 48.70 9.78 64.75
CA SER A 725 48.55 10.87 65.71
C SER A 725 47.98 12.15 65.08
N LYS A 726 47.50 13.06 65.94
CA LYS A 726 47.07 14.43 65.60
C LYS A 726 48.25 15.35 65.21
N LYS A 727 49.18 14.82 64.40
CA LYS A 727 50.47 15.40 64.00
C LYS A 727 50.90 15.02 62.59
N GLU A 728 50.21 14.07 61.95
CA GLU A 728 50.50 13.60 60.59
C GLU A 728 49.52 14.17 59.55
N SER A 729 48.33 14.63 59.98
CA SER A 729 47.33 15.33 59.16
C SER A 729 47.84 16.64 58.51
N ASP A 730 48.82 17.31 59.12
CA ASP A 730 49.30 18.62 58.68
C ASP A 730 50.35 18.56 57.55
N ARG A 731 50.72 17.37 57.05
CA ARG A 731 51.93 17.20 56.22
C ARG A 731 51.72 16.96 54.73
N PHE A 732 50.48 16.82 54.25
CA PHE A 732 50.16 16.59 52.84
C PHE A 732 49.45 17.77 52.13
N LYS A 733 49.49 18.97 52.72
CA LYS A 733 49.19 20.22 52.02
C LYS A 733 50.48 20.88 51.50
N LEU A 734 50.97 20.50 50.32
CA LEU A 734 51.85 21.40 49.53
C LEU A 734 52.03 20.99 48.04
N ILE A 735 51.66 21.92 47.15
CA ILE A 735 52.35 22.33 45.91
C ILE A 735 52.54 21.32 44.75
N LYS A 736 51.95 21.74 43.61
CA LYS A 736 52.14 21.34 42.19
C LYS A 736 53.53 21.79 41.68
N SER A 737 53.93 21.38 40.46
CA SER A 737 55.20 21.75 39.75
C SER A 737 56.38 20.78 40.01
N GLU A 738 57.37 20.57 39.12
CA GLU A 738 57.58 21.02 37.73
C GLU A 738 58.73 20.28 36.98
N LEU A 739 58.90 20.60 35.69
CA LEU A 739 60.16 20.60 34.89
C LEU A 739 60.96 19.29 34.53
N TYR A 740 60.98 19.03 33.21
CA TYR A 740 62.18 18.99 32.32
C TYR A 740 63.17 17.79 32.24
N ILE A 741 63.11 17.13 31.07
CA ILE A 741 64.13 17.11 29.97
C ILE A 741 65.53 16.48 30.16
N SER A 742 65.91 15.71 29.13
CA SER A 742 67.26 15.24 28.70
C SER A 742 67.87 14.02 29.43
N ASN A 743 68.64 13.12 28.78
CA ASN A 743 69.27 13.18 27.44
C ASN A 743 69.25 11.84 26.66
N TYR A 744 69.30 11.92 25.33
CA TYR A 744 69.58 10.84 24.37
C TYR A 744 71.10 10.53 24.29
N PRO A 745 71.59 9.52 23.51
CA PRO A 745 70.89 8.52 22.69
C PRO A 745 71.16 7.07 23.22
N HIS A 746 71.09 5.92 22.53
CA HIS A 746 70.90 5.41 21.14
C HIS A 746 70.40 3.93 21.29
N SER A 747 69.92 3.16 20.30
CA SER A 747 69.63 3.32 18.85
C SER A 747 68.82 2.10 18.34
N ASN A 748 68.00 2.28 17.29
CA ASN A 748 67.53 1.26 16.33
C ASN A 748 66.92 -0.07 16.87
N ASP A 749 65.62 -0.03 17.19
CA ASP A 749 64.49 -0.66 16.44
C ASP A 749 64.62 -2.09 15.84
N PRO A 750 63.56 -2.95 15.76
CA PRO A 750 62.15 -2.83 16.25
C PRO A 750 61.66 -3.98 17.18
N MET A 751 60.40 -3.88 17.65
CA MET A 751 59.57 -4.90 18.35
C MET A 751 58.56 -5.57 17.37
N ASN A 752 57.69 -6.56 17.67
CA ASN A 752 57.10 -7.07 18.93
C ASN A 752 56.57 -8.54 18.80
N ASP A 753 55.82 -9.04 19.81
CA ASP A 753 54.83 -10.17 19.82
C ASP A 753 55.17 -11.53 20.50
N PHE A 754 54.56 -11.80 21.68
CA PHE A 754 54.49 -13.10 22.41
C PHE A 754 53.28 -13.11 23.39
N TYR A 755 52.55 -14.20 23.76
CA TYR A 755 52.31 -15.56 23.22
C TYR A 755 51.11 -16.19 23.99
N TRP A 756 50.50 -17.31 23.52
CA TRP A 756 49.25 -17.89 24.08
C TRP A 756 49.39 -19.07 25.09
N ILE A 757 48.30 -19.37 25.82
CA ILE A 757 47.99 -20.65 26.51
C ILE A 757 46.56 -21.08 26.11
N THR A 758 46.25 -22.39 26.06
CA THR A 758 45.01 -22.95 25.44
C THR A 758 44.11 -23.77 26.38
N ASP A 759 42.83 -23.87 26.03
CA ASP A 759 41.69 -24.20 26.93
C ASP A 759 41.72 -25.57 27.59
N ASN A 760 42.38 -26.56 26.99
CA ASN A 760 42.47 -27.92 27.53
C ASN A 760 43.13 -27.98 28.93
N GLN A 761 43.88 -26.95 29.32
CA GLN A 761 44.44 -26.84 30.67
C GLN A 761 43.42 -26.31 31.70
N LEU A 762 42.47 -25.47 31.30
CA LEU A 762 41.45 -24.89 32.19
C LEU A 762 40.40 -25.93 32.62
N LEU A 763 39.93 -26.74 31.67
CA LEU A 763 38.92 -27.78 31.89
C LEU A 763 39.34 -28.86 32.90
N THR A 764 40.65 -29.05 33.10
CA THR A 764 41.23 -30.01 34.05
C THR A 764 41.25 -29.48 35.50
N ILE A 765 41.19 -28.16 35.70
CA ILE A 765 41.20 -27.52 37.03
C ILE A 765 39.79 -27.51 37.63
N LEU A 766 38.77 -27.20 36.83
CA LEU A 766 37.38 -27.09 37.28
C LEU A 766 36.78 -28.43 37.72
N LYS A 767 37.10 -29.53 37.03
CA LYS A 767 36.62 -30.90 37.33
C LYS A 767 37.13 -31.50 38.67
N LYS A 768 37.78 -30.69 39.52
CA LYS A 768 38.49 -31.17 40.72
C LYS A 768 38.06 -30.49 42.03
N LYS A 769 37.02 -29.64 42.04
CA LYS A 769 36.75 -28.75 43.19
C LYS A 769 35.34 -28.74 43.79
N ILE A 770 34.30 -29.29 43.14
CA ILE A 770 32.94 -29.34 43.69
C ILE A 770 32.37 -30.77 43.57
N ASN A 771 32.58 -31.58 44.60
CA ASN A 771 31.82 -32.81 44.85
C ASN A 771 31.94 -33.20 46.33
N ALA A 772 31.27 -32.44 47.20
CA ALA A 772 31.39 -32.57 48.67
C ALA A 772 30.11 -32.13 49.42
N SER A 773 29.14 -33.04 49.48
CA SER A 773 28.18 -33.25 50.59
C SER A 773 27.59 -32.07 51.39
N GLY A 774 26.26 -31.88 51.29
CA GLY A 774 25.39 -31.75 52.46
C GLY A 774 24.61 -30.44 52.67
N SER A 775 23.27 -30.56 52.74
CA SER A 775 22.34 -29.97 53.73
C SER A 775 22.77 -28.70 54.50
N ASP A 776 22.02 -27.58 54.54
CA ASP A 776 20.60 -27.35 54.16
C ASP A 776 20.35 -25.93 53.59
N LEU A 777 19.11 -25.68 53.16
CA LEU A 777 18.55 -24.46 52.57
C LEU A 777 18.54 -23.25 53.55
N THR A 778 18.30 -21.98 53.16
CA THR A 778 17.49 -21.44 52.03
C THR A 778 17.90 -19.99 51.70
N TYR A 779 17.69 -19.57 50.43
CA TYR A 779 17.31 -18.24 49.91
C TYR A 779 17.96 -16.90 50.39
N GLU A 780 17.84 -15.89 49.52
CA GLU A 780 17.84 -14.44 49.81
C GLU A 780 18.96 -13.84 50.71
N ALA A 781 20.03 -13.31 50.08
CA ALA A 781 20.88 -12.31 50.74
C ALA A 781 21.70 -11.43 49.77
N TYR A 782 22.32 -11.99 48.74
CA TYR A 782 23.21 -11.27 47.82
C TYR A 782 22.95 -11.58 46.35
N ILE A 783 21.81 -11.07 45.88
CA ILE A 783 21.73 -10.44 44.56
C ILE A 783 22.75 -9.28 44.55
N ILE A 784 23.20 -8.82 43.38
CA ILE A 784 24.10 -7.67 43.19
C ILE A 784 25.56 -7.91 43.62
N ASP A 785 26.37 -8.36 42.66
CA ASP A 785 27.75 -7.84 42.50
C ASP A 785 28.30 -7.98 41.05
N THR A 786 27.58 -8.64 40.13
CA THR A 786 27.97 -8.68 38.69
C THR A 786 26.74 -8.82 37.76
N LEU A 787 25.98 -7.73 37.62
CA LEU A 787 25.41 -7.38 36.31
C LEU A 787 26.51 -6.70 35.47
N HIS A 788 26.28 -6.59 34.16
CA HIS A 788 27.22 -6.20 33.11
C HIS A 788 28.20 -7.34 32.73
N ASP A 789 28.45 -7.61 31.44
CA ASP A 789 28.00 -6.84 30.27
C ASP A 789 27.92 -7.65 28.95
N MET A 790 27.15 -7.10 28.00
CA MET A 790 27.17 -7.37 26.55
C MET A 790 26.78 -8.78 26.04
N LYS A 791 26.25 -8.98 24.81
CA LYS A 791 25.55 -8.11 23.82
C LYS A 791 24.84 -9.00 22.78
N LEU A 792 23.96 -8.39 21.97
CA LEU A 792 23.54 -8.74 20.58
C LEU A 792 23.60 -10.21 20.11
N ALA A 793 22.44 -10.77 19.79
CA ALA A 793 22.05 -11.31 18.46
C ALA A 793 20.65 -11.93 18.62
N ASP A 794 19.59 -11.53 17.90
CA ASP A 794 19.41 -11.57 16.44
C ASP A 794 19.38 -12.99 15.85
N SER A 795 18.23 -13.67 16.03
CA SER A 795 17.59 -14.61 15.09
C SER A 795 16.30 -15.17 15.78
N VAL A 796 15.03 -14.82 15.48
CA VAL A 796 14.25 -14.80 14.21
C VAL A 796 13.55 -16.20 14.03
N ALA A 797 12.21 -16.24 13.77
CA ALA A 797 11.06 -17.21 13.48
C ALA A 797 10.50 -18.28 14.40
N LYS A 798 9.18 -18.20 14.54
CA LYS A 798 8.18 -19.24 14.78
C LYS A 798 8.32 -19.83 16.20
N ARG A 799 7.38 -19.53 17.11
CA ARG A 799 6.07 -20.19 17.24
C ARG A 799 6.18 -21.34 18.24
N SER A 800 5.11 -21.67 18.96
CA SER A 800 4.61 -22.92 19.60
C SER A 800 5.42 -24.02 20.34
N LEU A 801 5.31 -25.27 19.85
CA LEU A 801 5.24 -26.48 20.68
C LEU A 801 5.69 -27.74 19.93
N THR A 802 6.86 -28.26 20.28
CA THR A 802 6.94 -29.71 20.55
C THR A 802 6.51 -29.88 22.00
N PRO A 803 5.37 -30.53 22.28
CA PRO A 803 5.53 -31.90 22.75
C PRO A 803 4.37 -32.86 22.40
N LYS A 804 4.70 -34.15 22.40
CA LYS A 804 3.99 -35.17 23.20
C LYS A 804 4.80 -36.47 23.23
N PRO A 805 4.70 -37.29 24.30
CA PRO A 805 3.79 -37.20 25.44
C PRO A 805 4.54 -37.08 26.79
N GLU A 806 3.83 -37.36 27.89
CA GLU A 806 4.29 -37.41 29.29
C GLU A 806 4.57 -36.01 29.88
N ILE A 807 4.13 -35.68 31.10
CA ILE A 807 3.88 -36.54 32.27
C ILE A 807 2.40 -36.56 32.69
N GLU A 808 1.78 -37.75 32.70
CA GLU A 808 0.63 -38.01 33.59
C GLU A 808 1.13 -38.34 35.00
N LYS A 809 1.07 -37.38 35.93
CA LYS A 809 0.99 -37.71 37.37
C LYS A 809 0.48 -36.56 38.23
N TYR A 810 -0.24 -36.93 39.29
CA TYR A 810 -0.76 -36.06 40.36
C TYR A 810 -1.88 -35.09 39.99
N PHE A 811 -3.04 -35.66 39.69
CA PHE A 811 -4.20 -35.44 40.56
C PHE A 811 -4.87 -36.78 40.91
N GLU A 812 -4.31 -37.47 41.89
CA GLU A 812 -5.06 -38.47 42.67
C GLU A 812 -5.72 -37.77 43.88
N ASN A 813 -6.88 -38.27 44.29
CA ASN A 813 -7.51 -38.04 45.61
C ASN A 813 -8.14 -36.64 45.83
N MET A 814 -9.29 -36.50 46.49
CA MET A 814 -10.42 -37.43 46.74
C MET A 814 -11.55 -36.63 47.42
N ALA A 815 -12.81 -36.93 47.09
CA ALA A 815 -13.96 -36.80 48.01
C ALA A 815 -14.30 -35.34 48.51
N GLU A 816 -15.45 -35.04 49.12
CA GLU A 816 -16.78 -35.64 49.12
C GLU A 816 -17.84 -34.60 49.54
N VAL A 817 -19.11 -34.85 49.21
CA VAL A 817 -20.32 -34.43 49.97
C VAL A 817 -20.72 -32.93 50.01
N ASN A 818 -22.00 -32.52 50.18
CA ASN A 818 -23.32 -32.95 49.65
C ASN A 818 -24.43 -31.97 50.19
N VAL A 819 -25.71 -32.14 49.77
CA VAL A 819 -26.95 -31.79 50.53
C VAL A 819 -27.31 -30.28 50.67
N TRP A 820 -28.55 -29.78 50.42
CA TRP A 820 -29.81 -30.36 49.87
C TRP A 820 -30.84 -29.29 49.40
N SER A 821 -31.69 -29.69 48.44
CA SER A 821 -33.12 -29.36 48.17
C SER A 821 -33.79 -28.02 48.57
N GLU A 822 -34.53 -27.42 47.62
CA GLU A 822 -36.01 -27.42 47.60
C GLU A 822 -36.59 -27.13 46.18
N VAL A 823 -37.83 -27.58 45.90
CA VAL A 823 -38.53 -27.47 44.58
C VAL A 823 -40.05 -27.52 44.78
N PRO A 824 -40.86 -26.68 44.09
CA PRO A 824 -42.12 -27.19 43.51
C PRO A 824 -42.65 -26.49 42.23
N LEU A 825 -42.86 -27.29 41.15
CA LEU A 825 -44.06 -27.33 40.27
C LEU A 825 -44.46 -26.06 39.43
N LEU A 826 -45.20 -26.08 38.31
CA LEU A 826 -45.66 -27.05 37.26
C LEU A 826 -46.27 -26.14 36.13
N ILE A 827 -46.53 -26.47 34.86
CA ILE A 827 -46.88 -27.71 34.13
C ILE A 827 -46.22 -27.70 32.72
N SER A 828 -46.90 -28.17 31.66
CA SER A 828 -46.50 -28.19 30.25
C SER A 828 -47.73 -28.25 29.32
N LYS A 829 -47.48 -28.35 28.00
CA LYS A 829 -48.30 -29.05 26.97
C LYS A 829 -49.42 -28.29 26.22
N GLU A 830 -49.15 -27.91 24.96
CA GLU A 830 -49.89 -28.36 23.76
C GLU A 830 -49.21 -27.96 22.44
N ALA A 831 -49.46 -28.74 21.36
CA ALA A 831 -49.06 -28.55 19.94
C ALA A 831 -47.54 -28.50 19.58
N LEU A 832 -47.07 -29.14 18.49
CA LEU A 832 -47.69 -30.15 17.61
C LEU A 832 -46.62 -31.08 16.98
N THR A 833 -47.00 -32.31 16.66
CA THR A 833 -46.21 -33.26 15.86
C THR A 833 -46.78 -33.37 14.44
N GLY A 834 -45.95 -33.43 13.40
CA GLY A 834 -46.39 -33.90 12.07
C GLY A 834 -45.44 -33.57 10.90
N ILE A 835 -45.42 -34.46 9.88
CA ILE A 835 -44.86 -34.26 8.52
C ILE A 835 -43.32 -34.08 8.49
N ILE A 836 -42.45 -35.03 8.12
CA ILE A 836 -42.53 -36.32 7.37
C ILE A 836 -42.83 -36.19 5.86
N GLU A 837 -41.86 -36.65 5.05
CA GLU A 837 -41.93 -37.01 3.61
C GLU A 837 -42.26 -35.87 2.62
N ALA A 838 -41.29 -35.39 1.82
CA ALA A 838 -40.81 -35.94 0.53
C ALA A 838 -41.66 -35.51 -0.70
N GLY A 839 -41.10 -35.20 -1.87
CA GLY A 839 -39.68 -35.06 -2.25
C GLY A 839 -39.48 -35.13 -3.79
N GLY A 840 -38.32 -34.64 -4.27
CA GLY A 840 -37.89 -34.77 -5.67
C GLY A 840 -38.03 -33.50 -6.52
N GLY A 841 -36.97 -33.16 -7.27
CA GLY A 841 -36.90 -32.00 -8.16
C GLY A 841 -35.55 -31.28 -8.08
N SER A 842 -34.69 -31.51 -9.08
CA SER A 842 -33.52 -30.69 -9.43
C SER A 842 -33.88 -29.19 -9.52
N SER A 843 -33.02 -28.21 -9.22
CA SER A 843 -31.57 -28.12 -8.88
C SER A 843 -31.31 -26.68 -8.36
N ILE A 844 -30.20 -26.22 -7.76
CA ILE A 844 -28.75 -26.55 -7.78
C ILE A 844 -28.18 -26.19 -6.37
N GLY A 845 -26.99 -26.68 -6.01
CA GLY A 845 -26.04 -25.86 -5.23
C GLY A 845 -25.94 -26.06 -3.71
N VAL A 846 -24.68 -26.22 -3.25
CA VAL A 846 -24.10 -25.93 -1.92
C VAL A 846 -24.83 -26.44 -0.66
N GLY A 847 -24.14 -27.31 0.09
CA GLY A 847 -24.49 -27.64 1.48
C GLY A 847 -23.65 -26.84 2.48
N VAL A 848 -24.15 -26.72 3.71
CA VAL A 848 -23.49 -26.02 4.83
C VAL A 848 -23.54 -26.92 6.09
N ILE A 849 -22.78 -26.52 7.13
CA ILE A 849 -22.78 -26.99 8.52
C ILE A 849 -21.81 -28.16 8.80
N LEU A 850 -20.70 -27.84 9.48
CA LEU A 850 -20.45 -28.31 10.86
C LEU A 850 -19.23 -27.63 11.52
N MET A 851 -19.46 -26.54 12.25
CA MET A 851 -18.93 -26.40 13.60
C MET A 851 -19.99 -25.72 14.49
N LEU A 852 -20.20 -26.32 15.66
CA LEU A 852 -21.02 -25.81 16.76
C LEU A 852 -20.33 -26.27 18.06
N PRO A 853 -20.05 -25.37 19.00
CA PRO A 853 -20.31 -25.60 20.41
C PRO A 853 -21.82 -25.49 20.68
N ASP A 854 -22.31 -26.11 21.75
CA ASP A 854 -23.75 -26.30 21.95
C ASP A 854 -24.55 -25.03 22.32
N ILE A 855 -25.42 -24.61 21.38
CA ILE A 855 -26.87 -24.36 21.57
C ILE A 855 -27.38 -22.96 22.03
N PHE A 856 -28.42 -22.50 21.30
CA PHE A 856 -29.26 -21.28 21.40
C PHE A 856 -28.60 -19.93 20.98
N GLN A 857 -28.82 -19.35 19.80
CA GLN A 857 -29.92 -19.34 18.79
C GLN A 857 -31.09 -18.36 19.04
N ALA A 858 -30.90 -17.09 18.66
CA ALA A 858 -31.86 -16.20 17.98
C ALA A 858 -31.15 -14.90 17.54
N GLY A 859 -31.31 -14.31 16.34
CA GLY A 859 -31.91 -14.82 15.10
C GLY A 859 -32.62 -13.73 14.27
N ILE A 860 -32.00 -13.23 13.18
CA ILE A 860 -32.67 -12.49 12.07
C ILE A 860 -31.70 -12.33 10.87
N SER A 861 -32.28 -12.19 9.67
CA SER A 861 -31.66 -11.81 8.38
C SER A 861 -30.74 -12.82 7.65
N LEU A 862 -31.17 -13.19 6.44
CA LEU A 862 -30.33 -13.50 5.26
C LEU A 862 -31.25 -13.47 4.03
N GLY A 863 -31.70 -12.27 3.65
CA GLY A 863 -32.74 -12.07 2.63
C GLY A 863 -32.86 -10.62 2.16
N PHE A 864 -31.74 -9.90 2.12
CA PHE A 864 -31.68 -8.47 1.80
C PHE A 864 -30.56 -8.09 0.80
N LEU A 865 -29.65 -9.02 0.47
CA LEU A 865 -28.51 -8.76 -0.42
C LEU A 865 -28.84 -9.00 -1.90
N ASP A 866 -29.53 -10.10 -2.24
CA ASP A 866 -29.88 -10.43 -3.64
C ASP A 866 -30.74 -9.35 -4.31
N ASP A 867 -31.71 -8.79 -3.59
CA ASP A 867 -32.63 -7.77 -4.09
C ASP A 867 -31.94 -6.40 -4.33
N ILE A 868 -30.75 -6.18 -3.76
CA ILE A 868 -29.91 -5.00 -4.04
C ILE A 868 -29.07 -5.23 -5.30
N TYR A 869 -28.44 -6.41 -5.42
CA TYR A 869 -27.59 -6.74 -6.56
C TYR A 869 -28.40 -6.79 -7.87
N TYR A 870 -29.60 -7.39 -7.84
CA TYR A 870 -30.48 -7.52 -9.00
C TYR A 870 -31.13 -6.20 -9.46
N ARG A 871 -31.15 -5.16 -8.61
CA ARG A 871 -31.70 -3.83 -8.97
C ARG A 871 -30.66 -2.89 -9.56
N LYS A 872 -29.36 -3.08 -9.27
CA LYS A 872 -28.28 -2.23 -9.80
C LYS A 872 -28.02 -2.51 -11.29
N SER A 873 -28.09 -3.77 -11.71
CA SER A 873 -28.01 -4.19 -13.12
C SER A 873 -29.16 -3.63 -13.98
N LEU A 874 -30.36 -3.52 -13.41
CA LEU A 874 -31.53 -2.93 -14.06
C LEU A 874 -31.40 -1.43 -14.36
N TRP A 875 -30.57 -0.69 -13.60
CA TRP A 875 -30.35 0.74 -13.81
C TRP A 875 -29.37 0.99 -14.99
N ASN A 876 -28.27 0.24 -15.05
CA ASN A 876 -27.26 0.37 -16.12
C ASN A 876 -27.84 0.10 -17.53
N TYR A 877 -28.96 -0.61 -17.65
CA TYR A 877 -29.64 -0.84 -18.94
C TYR A 877 -30.43 0.39 -19.46
N PHE A 878 -30.65 1.43 -18.64
CA PHE A 878 -31.46 2.60 -19.02
C PHE A 878 -30.67 3.85 -19.41
N GLU A 879 -29.39 3.99 -19.03
CA GLU A 879 -28.64 5.24 -19.27
C GLU A 879 -27.91 5.28 -20.63
N LEU A 880 -27.81 4.16 -21.36
CA LEU A 880 -27.25 4.10 -22.72
C LEU A 880 -28.23 4.55 -23.83
N ARG A 881 -29.07 5.57 -23.56
CA ARG A 881 -30.04 6.13 -24.53
C ARG A 881 -30.29 7.64 -24.40
N ASP A 882 -29.25 8.48 -24.51
CA ASP A 882 -29.48 9.91 -24.83
C ASP A 882 -28.36 10.62 -25.63
N THR A 883 -27.59 9.88 -26.44
CA THR A 883 -26.71 10.46 -27.49
C THR A 883 -26.97 9.77 -28.83
N GLY A 884 -27.61 10.46 -29.77
CA GLY A 884 -28.06 9.86 -31.02
C GLY A 884 -27.08 9.99 -32.19
N TYR A 885 -26.66 8.86 -32.75
CA TYR A 885 -26.35 8.74 -34.18
C TYR A 885 -26.78 7.36 -34.73
N ASP A 886 -26.94 7.27 -36.05
CA ASP A 886 -27.79 6.27 -36.73
C ASP A 886 -27.06 4.93 -37.03
N PRO A 887 -27.67 3.75 -36.79
CA PRO A 887 -27.00 2.45 -36.89
C PRO A 887 -27.18 1.76 -38.26
N SER A 888 -26.09 1.23 -38.83
CA SER A 888 -26.20 0.25 -39.92
C SER A 888 -25.02 -0.73 -39.98
N PHE A 889 -25.21 -1.95 -39.48
CA PHE A 889 -25.36 -3.17 -40.32
C PHE A 889 -25.73 -4.40 -39.46
N ALA A 890 -26.34 -5.40 -40.12
CA ALA A 890 -26.72 -6.77 -39.68
C ALA A 890 -27.00 -7.06 -38.18
N PHE A 891 -28.23 -7.33 -37.70
CA PHE A 891 -29.24 -8.37 -38.02
C PHE A 891 -29.09 -9.77 -37.39
N ASN A 892 -30.21 -10.18 -36.75
CA ASN A 892 -30.87 -11.51 -36.72
C ASN A 892 -30.62 -12.50 -35.57
N ASN A 893 -31.76 -12.96 -35.02
CA ASN A 893 -32.06 -14.32 -34.51
C ASN A 893 -31.22 -14.85 -33.34
N SER A 894 -31.72 -15.13 -32.13
CA SER A 894 -33.07 -15.62 -31.76
C SER A 894 -33.14 -15.97 -30.27
N ALA A 895 -34.35 -16.06 -29.70
CA ALA A 895 -34.68 -16.92 -28.54
C ALA A 895 -33.95 -16.68 -27.19
N VAL A 896 -34.39 -15.66 -26.45
CA VAL A 896 -34.53 -15.77 -24.98
C VAL A 896 -35.97 -15.45 -24.61
N SER A 897 -36.71 -16.46 -24.13
CA SER A 897 -37.95 -16.26 -23.38
C SER A 897 -37.61 -16.24 -21.89
N PRO A 898 -38.06 -15.24 -21.11
CA PRO A 898 -37.81 -15.23 -19.67
C PRO A 898 -38.58 -16.37 -18.98
N ILE A 899 -37.86 -17.20 -18.22
CA ILE A 899 -38.46 -18.20 -17.34
C ILE A 899 -38.73 -17.53 -15.99
N TYR A 900 -39.99 -17.20 -15.74
CA TYR A 900 -40.44 -16.81 -14.40
C TYR A 900 -40.58 -18.06 -13.52
N GLN A 901 -39.98 -18.04 -12.34
CA GLN A 901 -40.34 -18.94 -11.25
C GLN A 901 -41.19 -18.17 -10.24
N ASP A 902 -42.04 -18.89 -9.50
CA ASP A 902 -43.05 -18.36 -8.56
C ASP A 902 -44.25 -17.61 -9.21
N GLU A 903 -45.48 -18.03 -8.86
CA GLU A 903 -46.73 -17.43 -9.36
C GLU A 903 -47.15 -16.17 -8.59
N THR A 904 -46.71 -16.00 -7.34
CA THR A 904 -47.02 -14.82 -6.51
C THR A 904 -46.30 -13.58 -7.02
N THR A 905 -45.03 -13.70 -7.45
CA THR A 905 -44.33 -12.61 -8.16
C THR A 905 -45.00 -12.30 -9.50
N ARG A 906 -45.49 -13.33 -10.23
CA ARG A 906 -46.27 -13.10 -11.46
C ARG A 906 -47.56 -12.32 -11.17
N GLU A 907 -48.30 -12.70 -10.13
CA GLU A 907 -49.56 -12.03 -9.77
C GLU A 907 -49.36 -10.58 -9.31
N TYR A 908 -48.22 -10.26 -8.67
CA TYR A 908 -47.86 -8.89 -8.26
C TYR A 908 -47.53 -8.01 -9.48
N PHE A 909 -46.74 -8.52 -10.44
CA PHE A 909 -46.45 -7.80 -11.69
C PHE A 909 -47.67 -7.70 -12.62
N GLU A 910 -48.50 -8.75 -12.71
CA GLU A 910 -49.76 -8.72 -13.47
C GLU A 910 -50.74 -7.67 -12.89
N LYS A 911 -50.80 -7.51 -11.56
CA LYS A 911 -51.58 -6.44 -10.90
C LYS A 911 -51.04 -5.05 -11.23
N LEU A 912 -49.73 -4.80 -11.06
CA LEU A 912 -49.10 -3.52 -11.43
C LEU A 912 -49.32 -3.15 -12.91
N TRP A 913 -49.24 -4.13 -13.81
CA TRP A 913 -49.47 -3.96 -15.24
C TRP A 913 -50.94 -3.62 -15.57
N LEU A 914 -51.89 -4.31 -14.92
CA LEU A 914 -53.33 -4.08 -15.10
C LEU A 914 -53.82 -2.77 -14.45
N GLU A 915 -53.23 -2.36 -13.34
CA GLU A 915 -53.68 -1.18 -12.58
C GLU A 915 -53.17 0.14 -13.16
N TYR A 916 -52.01 0.14 -13.85
CA TYR A 916 -51.38 1.38 -14.36
C TYR A 916 -50.86 1.34 -15.82
N GLY A 917 -50.82 0.20 -16.51
CA GLY A 917 -50.23 0.06 -17.86
C GLY A 917 -51.21 -0.14 -19.03
N GLY A 918 -52.51 -0.27 -18.75
CA GLY A 918 -53.49 -0.93 -19.63
C GLY A 918 -54.10 -0.18 -20.82
N SER A 919 -53.47 0.80 -21.48
CA SER A 919 -53.79 1.18 -22.89
C SER A 919 -52.95 2.30 -23.51
N HIS A 920 -52.81 2.21 -24.85
CA HIS A 920 -52.24 3.15 -25.82
C HIS A 920 -52.00 4.62 -25.40
N ILE A 921 -50.73 5.03 -25.39
CA ILE A 921 -50.29 6.37 -25.81
C ILE A 921 -49.13 6.22 -26.82
N SER A 922 -49.19 6.99 -27.91
CA SER A 922 -48.22 6.97 -29.01
C SER A 922 -47.07 7.98 -28.82
N ASN A 923 -46.05 7.86 -29.68
CA ASN A 923 -44.92 8.78 -29.92
C ASN A 923 -45.04 10.22 -29.40
N SER A 924 -43.90 10.74 -28.93
CA SER A 924 -43.65 12.13 -28.47
C SER A 924 -44.46 12.57 -27.23
N GLY A 925 -43.89 12.28 -26.07
CA GLY A 925 -44.35 12.78 -24.77
C GLY A 925 -43.45 12.28 -23.65
N GLY A 926 -42.58 13.14 -23.11
CA GLY A 926 -41.79 12.81 -21.93
C GLY A 926 -42.68 12.62 -20.70
N LEU A 927 -42.26 11.74 -19.77
CA LEU A 927 -42.93 11.57 -18.48
C LEU A 927 -43.05 12.94 -17.78
N LYS A 928 -44.25 13.29 -17.31
CA LYS A 928 -44.49 14.56 -16.64
C LYS A 928 -43.53 14.74 -15.45
N PRO A 929 -42.90 15.92 -15.26
CA PRO A 929 -41.98 16.16 -14.15
C PRO A 929 -42.57 15.80 -12.78
N GLU A 930 -43.85 16.12 -12.57
CA GLU A 930 -44.67 15.78 -11.40
C GLU A 930 -44.64 14.28 -11.04
N PHE A 931 -44.61 13.41 -12.05
CA PHE A 931 -44.58 11.95 -11.88
C PHE A 931 -43.15 11.44 -11.61
N LYS A 932 -42.15 12.05 -12.27
CA LYS A 932 -40.73 11.75 -12.00
C LYS A 932 -40.35 12.18 -10.57
N GLU A 933 -40.82 13.34 -10.11
CA GLU A 933 -40.69 13.76 -8.70
C GLU A 933 -41.42 12.82 -7.74
N GLN A 934 -42.68 12.42 -7.99
CA GLN A 934 -43.39 11.52 -7.08
C GLN A 934 -42.68 10.16 -6.92
N ILE A 935 -42.19 9.58 -8.02
CA ILE A 935 -41.41 8.32 -7.98
C ILE A 935 -40.07 8.54 -7.26
N ILE A 936 -39.32 9.61 -7.57
CA ILE A 936 -38.06 9.94 -6.86
C ILE A 936 -38.32 10.17 -5.36
N LYS A 937 -39.45 10.75 -4.98
CA LYS A 937 -39.79 11.07 -3.59
C LYS A 937 -40.27 9.83 -2.81
N GLN A 938 -41.00 8.92 -3.46
CA GLN A 938 -41.31 7.61 -2.88
C GLN A 938 -40.07 6.72 -2.78
N LEU A 939 -39.22 6.68 -3.81
CA LEU A 939 -37.94 5.97 -3.76
C LEU A 939 -36.99 6.56 -2.71
N ARG A 940 -36.90 7.90 -2.57
CA ARG A 940 -36.15 8.54 -1.47
C ARG A 940 -36.71 8.17 -0.11
N ASN A 941 -38.03 8.13 0.08
CA ASN A 941 -38.61 7.73 1.36
C ASN A 941 -38.40 6.23 1.66
N LEU A 942 -38.42 5.36 0.65
CA LEU A 942 -38.09 3.93 0.78
C LEU A 942 -36.60 3.69 1.04
N LEU A 943 -35.72 4.44 0.36
CA LEU A 943 -34.28 4.39 0.60
C LEU A 943 -33.93 4.96 1.97
N LEU A 944 -34.53 6.08 2.41
CA LEU A 944 -34.33 6.61 3.77
C LEU A 944 -34.84 5.63 4.84
N SER A 945 -36.03 5.05 4.69
CA SER A 945 -36.56 4.06 5.66
C SER A 945 -35.87 2.68 5.60
N GLY A 946 -35.07 2.41 4.57
CA GLY A 946 -34.13 1.28 4.54
C GLY A 946 -32.76 1.65 5.14
N TYR A 947 -32.22 2.82 4.80
CA TYR A 947 -30.92 3.32 5.22
C TYR A 947 -30.87 3.66 6.72
N GLU A 948 -31.91 4.31 7.25
CA GLU A 948 -32.05 4.52 8.71
C GLU A 948 -32.37 3.22 9.47
N LYS A 949 -32.61 2.10 8.78
CA LYS A 949 -32.84 0.79 9.40
C LYS A 949 -31.60 -0.11 9.42
N TYR A 950 -30.66 0.09 8.50
CA TYR A 950 -29.45 -0.74 8.38
C TYR A 950 -28.19 0.11 8.07
N LYS A 951 -28.01 1.21 8.80
CA LYS A 951 -26.67 1.79 8.99
C LYS A 951 -25.81 0.78 9.75
N PHE A 952 -24.75 0.31 9.13
CA PHE A 952 -23.62 -0.30 9.81
C PHE A 952 -22.50 0.75 9.84
N GLU A 953 -22.50 1.53 10.92
CA GLU A 953 -21.43 2.44 11.34
C GLU A 953 -20.79 1.83 12.61
N PRO A 954 -19.56 2.22 13.03
CA PRO A 954 -18.92 1.62 14.20
C PRO A 954 -19.81 1.70 15.46
N TYR A 955 -19.86 0.59 16.20
CA TYR A 955 -20.78 0.41 17.33
C TYR A 955 -20.01 0.49 18.65
N GLN A 956 -20.57 1.15 19.66
CA GLN A 956 -19.95 1.25 20.99
C GLN A 956 -20.78 0.44 22.01
N LEU A 957 -20.12 -0.59 22.56
CA LEU A 957 -20.70 -1.70 23.32
C LEU A 957 -20.33 -1.57 24.81
N TYR A 958 -21.05 -0.74 25.54
CA TYR A 958 -20.73 -0.38 26.92
C TYR A 958 -21.20 -1.43 27.95
N ILE A 959 -20.42 -2.52 28.08
CA ILE A 959 -20.66 -3.63 29.03
C ILE A 959 -20.21 -3.27 30.45
N ILE A 960 -21.02 -2.47 31.15
CA ILE A 960 -20.66 -1.97 32.48
C ILE A 960 -21.15 -2.92 33.58
N LYS A 961 -20.24 -3.75 34.10
CA LYS A 961 -20.51 -4.74 35.17
C LYS A 961 -20.56 -4.08 36.56
N CYS A 962 -21.58 -3.24 36.83
CA CYS A 962 -21.63 -2.39 38.02
C CYS A 962 -23.04 -2.29 38.67
N PRO A 963 -23.17 -2.25 40.02
CA PRO A 963 -24.47 -2.18 40.70
C PRO A 963 -25.07 -0.77 40.89
N VAL A 964 -24.37 0.32 40.50
CA VAL A 964 -24.83 1.72 40.67
C VAL A 964 -25.46 2.31 39.40
N GLN A 965 -26.03 3.52 39.48
CA GLN A 965 -26.70 4.15 38.34
C GLN A 965 -25.65 4.75 37.37
N VAL A 966 -25.63 4.26 36.13
CA VAL A 966 -24.84 4.85 35.04
C VAL A 966 -25.76 5.55 34.04
N GLN A 967 -25.27 6.68 33.52
CA GLN A 967 -25.94 7.57 32.59
C GLN A 967 -24.92 8.03 31.54
N VAL A 968 -25.13 7.71 30.27
CA VAL A 968 -24.34 8.27 29.15
C VAL A 968 -25.07 9.48 28.61
N TYR A 969 -24.33 10.56 28.35
CA TYR A 969 -24.82 11.82 27.82
C TYR A 969 -24.10 12.20 26.54
N ASP A 970 -24.86 12.67 25.55
CA ASP A 970 -24.30 13.22 24.30
C ASP A 970 -23.95 14.72 24.41
N SER A 971 -23.33 15.25 23.34
CA SER A 971 -22.86 16.64 23.22
C SER A 971 -23.94 17.71 23.43
N ILE A 972 -25.22 17.36 23.30
CA ILE A 972 -26.37 18.25 23.51
C ILE A 972 -27.18 17.91 24.77
N GLY A 973 -26.71 16.97 25.59
CA GLY A 973 -27.25 16.65 26.91
C GLY A 973 -28.46 15.71 26.93
N ARG A 974 -28.74 14.97 25.84
CA ARG A 974 -29.69 13.83 25.88
C ARG A 974 -29.03 12.67 26.62
N VAL A 975 -29.83 11.83 27.28
CA VAL A 975 -29.35 10.80 28.21
C VAL A 975 -29.89 9.41 27.92
N THR A 976 -29.02 8.40 28.02
CA THR A 976 -29.41 6.99 28.06
C THR A 976 -28.82 6.31 29.31
N GLY A 977 -29.63 5.53 30.03
CA GLY A 977 -29.29 4.91 31.31
C GLY A 977 -30.37 5.11 32.38
N LEU A 978 -30.01 4.94 33.65
CA LEU A 978 -30.96 5.04 34.77
C LEU A 978 -30.90 6.41 35.44
N VAL A 979 -31.95 7.22 35.27
CA VAL A 979 -32.05 8.59 35.80
C VAL A 979 -33.12 8.65 36.89
N ASN A 980 -32.71 8.93 38.13
CA ASN A 980 -33.60 8.99 39.30
C ASN A 980 -34.48 7.72 39.46
N GLY A 981 -33.90 6.55 39.17
CA GLY A 981 -34.60 5.25 39.23
C GLY A 981 -35.59 4.99 38.08
N THR A 982 -35.64 5.84 37.05
CA THR A 982 -36.43 5.62 35.84
C THR A 982 -35.50 5.45 34.64
N ILE A 983 -35.80 4.48 33.76
CA ILE A 983 -35.00 4.25 32.54
C ILE A 983 -35.22 5.40 31.56
N LYS A 984 -34.13 5.88 30.96
CA LYS A 984 -34.11 6.87 29.89
C LYS A 984 -33.32 6.31 28.71
N GLU A 985 -33.82 6.59 27.51
CA GLU A 985 -33.27 6.19 26.21
C GLU A 985 -33.49 7.35 25.23
N GLU A 986 -32.92 8.52 25.56
CA GLU A 986 -33.14 9.78 24.81
C GLU A 986 -32.05 10.07 23.77
N ILE A 987 -30.91 9.35 23.83
CA ILE A 987 -29.91 9.35 22.75
C ILE A 987 -30.44 8.46 21.60
N PRO A 988 -30.47 8.92 20.34
CA PRO A 988 -30.89 8.11 19.19
C PRO A 988 -30.08 6.81 19.08
N ASN A 989 -30.70 5.75 18.58
CA ASN A 989 -30.06 4.44 18.37
C ASN A 989 -29.31 3.92 19.61
N SER A 990 -29.94 4.02 20.79
CA SER A 990 -29.41 3.50 22.05
C SER A 990 -30.44 2.71 22.85
N ALA A 991 -29.97 1.90 23.80
CA ALA A 991 -30.80 1.09 24.70
C ALA A 991 -30.13 0.88 26.07
N TYR A 992 -30.93 0.62 27.11
CA TYR A 992 -30.46 0.25 28.45
C TYR A 992 -31.05 -1.09 28.91
N ASP A 993 -30.19 -2.10 29.08
CA ASP A 993 -30.59 -3.39 29.64
C ASP A 993 -30.62 -3.32 31.18
N ASN A 994 -31.83 -3.41 31.73
CA ASN A 994 -32.05 -3.38 33.17
C ASN A 994 -31.73 -4.71 33.89
N GLU A 995 -31.52 -5.82 33.19
CA GLU A 995 -31.05 -7.07 33.81
C GLU A 995 -29.52 -7.08 33.94
N THR A 996 -28.78 -6.78 32.87
CA THR A 996 -27.30 -6.77 32.89
C THR A 996 -26.66 -5.44 33.32
N LYS A 997 -27.42 -4.34 33.36
CA LYS A 997 -26.96 -2.94 33.57
C LYS A 997 -26.12 -2.35 32.43
N THR A 998 -26.15 -3.00 31.27
CA THR A 998 -25.46 -2.60 30.04
C THR A 998 -26.13 -1.39 29.36
N ILE A 999 -25.33 -0.51 28.77
CA ILE A 999 -25.81 0.55 27.86
C ILE A 999 -25.28 0.23 26.45
N LEU A 1000 -26.12 0.40 25.43
CA LEU A 1000 -25.79 0.11 24.04
C LEU A 1000 -26.00 1.38 23.21
N ILE A 1001 -25.04 1.75 22.35
CA ILE A 1001 -25.18 2.89 21.43
C ILE A 1001 -24.63 2.48 20.06
N PHE A 1002 -25.49 2.50 19.04
CA PHE A 1002 -25.25 1.82 17.77
C PHE A 1002 -24.68 2.69 16.63
N SER A 1003 -24.47 4.00 16.84
CA SER A 1003 -23.74 4.89 15.91
C SER A 1003 -23.62 6.32 16.48
N SER A 1004 -22.43 6.95 16.48
CA SER A 1004 -22.33 8.42 16.43
C SER A 1004 -20.93 8.94 16.06
N ASN A 1005 -20.88 10.23 15.72
CA ASN A 1005 -19.65 11.04 15.67
C ASN A 1005 -19.61 12.06 16.83
N ASP A 1006 -20.38 11.82 17.90
CA ASP A 1006 -20.50 12.72 19.06
C ASP A 1006 -19.54 12.30 20.18
N SER A 1007 -18.89 13.28 20.80
CA SER A 1007 -18.12 13.05 22.03
C SER A 1007 -19.06 12.84 23.23
N TYR A 1008 -18.93 11.68 23.89
CA TYR A 1008 -19.76 11.31 25.04
C TYR A 1008 -19.11 11.70 26.37
N TYR A 1009 -19.96 11.97 27.36
CA TYR A 1009 -19.58 11.97 28.76
C TYR A 1009 -20.44 11.00 29.57
N TYR A 1010 -19.85 10.40 30.60
CA TYR A 1010 -20.41 9.31 31.36
C TYR A 1010 -20.54 9.77 32.82
N ARG A 1011 -21.75 9.70 33.38
CA ARG A 1011 -22.01 9.94 34.80
C ARG A 1011 -22.24 8.62 35.52
N VAL A 1012 -21.57 8.44 36.66
CA VAL A 1012 -21.89 7.37 37.61
C VAL A 1012 -22.33 7.98 38.93
N VAL A 1013 -23.53 7.64 39.37
CA VAL A 1013 -24.12 8.17 40.61
C VAL A 1013 -24.01 7.13 41.72
N GLY A 1014 -23.19 7.43 42.73
CA GLY A 1014 -22.99 6.55 43.88
C GLY A 1014 -24.26 6.42 44.71
N THR A 1015 -24.90 5.25 44.73
CA THR A 1015 -26.10 5.02 45.58
C THR A 1015 -25.77 4.59 47.00
N ASP A 1016 -24.52 4.17 47.24
CA ASP A 1016 -23.95 3.76 48.51
C ASP A 1016 -22.42 3.98 48.50
N ASN A 1017 -21.78 3.91 49.67
CA ASN A 1017 -20.33 4.06 49.78
C ASN A 1017 -19.62 2.74 49.41
N GLY A 1018 -18.70 2.76 48.46
CA GLY A 1018 -17.98 1.57 48.01
C GLY A 1018 -16.90 1.86 46.98
N THR A 1019 -16.44 0.81 46.29
CA THR A 1019 -15.56 0.92 45.10
C THR A 1019 -16.10 0.03 43.98
N TYR A 1020 -15.94 0.46 42.72
CA TYR A 1020 -16.45 -0.25 41.54
C TYR A 1020 -15.47 -0.23 40.36
N GLY A 1021 -15.82 -0.89 39.27
CA GLY A 1021 -15.09 -0.84 37.99
C GLY A 1021 -15.99 -0.41 36.84
N LEU A 1022 -15.40 0.24 35.84
CA LEU A 1022 -16.05 0.74 34.63
C LEU A 1022 -15.36 0.13 33.42
N GLU A 1023 -16.10 -0.54 32.55
CA GLU A 1023 -15.59 -1.23 31.36
C GLU A 1023 -16.36 -0.68 30.13
N LEU A 1024 -15.61 -0.19 29.14
CA LEU A 1024 -16.13 0.41 27.91
C LEU A 1024 -15.49 -0.31 26.72
N ASN A 1025 -16.29 -0.82 25.77
CA ASN A 1025 -15.77 -1.47 24.57
C ASN A 1025 -16.22 -0.71 23.31
N SER A 1026 -15.30 -0.41 22.40
CA SER A 1026 -15.59 0.16 21.07
C SER A 1026 -15.28 -0.91 20.01
N VAL A 1027 -16.19 -1.12 19.05
CA VAL A 1027 -16.05 -2.16 18.01
C VAL A 1027 -16.07 -1.50 16.63
N ASP A 1028 -15.00 -1.70 15.88
CA ASP A 1028 -14.89 -1.26 14.49
C ASP A 1028 -14.36 -2.41 13.61
N GLY A 1029 -15.08 -2.73 12.54
CA GLY A 1029 -14.88 -3.96 11.77
C GLY A 1029 -14.93 -5.21 12.65
N GLU A 1030 -13.83 -5.98 12.67
CA GLU A 1030 -13.63 -7.15 13.54
C GLU A 1030 -12.85 -6.81 14.83
N ASN A 1031 -12.32 -5.59 14.96
CA ASN A 1031 -11.48 -5.18 16.07
C ASN A 1031 -12.31 -4.67 17.26
N THR A 1032 -12.04 -5.21 18.45
CA THR A 1032 -12.65 -4.75 19.71
C THR A 1032 -11.59 -4.06 20.56
N SER A 1033 -11.88 -2.83 20.95
CA SER A 1033 -10.99 -1.98 21.75
C SER A 1033 -11.60 -1.81 23.14
N THR A 1034 -10.95 -2.38 24.16
CA THR A 1034 -11.45 -2.40 25.55
C THR A 1034 -10.70 -1.37 26.40
N PHE A 1035 -11.44 -0.57 27.16
CA PHE A 1035 -10.91 0.29 28.20
C PHE A 1035 -11.56 -0.04 29.55
N ALA A 1036 -10.78 -0.18 30.63
CA ALA A 1036 -11.27 -0.59 31.93
C ALA A 1036 -10.62 0.15 33.11
N ILE A 1037 -11.43 0.86 33.91
CA ILE A 1037 -11.01 1.41 35.22
C ILE A 1037 -11.43 0.44 36.33
N THR A 1038 -10.55 0.22 37.31
CA THR A 1038 -10.89 -0.54 38.53
C THR A 1038 -10.72 0.31 39.79
N ASN A 1039 -11.50 -0.02 40.83
CA ASN A 1039 -11.45 0.58 42.18
C ASN A 1039 -11.87 2.06 42.28
N VAL A 1040 -12.73 2.55 41.39
CA VAL A 1040 -13.32 3.89 41.49
C VAL A 1040 -14.16 4.00 42.77
N SER A 1041 -13.88 4.97 43.63
CA SER A 1041 -14.56 5.18 44.91
C SER A 1041 -15.88 5.93 44.75
N THR A 1042 -16.92 5.58 45.51
CA THR A 1042 -18.20 6.33 45.59
C THR A 1042 -18.52 6.79 47.00
N LEU A 1043 -19.19 7.94 47.09
CA LEU A 1043 -19.94 8.38 48.26
C LEU A 1043 -21.44 8.41 47.91
N ASN A 1044 -22.31 8.22 48.91
CA ASN A 1044 -23.76 8.18 48.69
C ASN A 1044 -24.30 9.56 48.23
N ASN A 1045 -24.82 9.61 47.00
CA ASN A 1045 -25.22 10.77 46.20
C ASN A 1045 -24.09 11.68 45.67
N THR A 1046 -22.84 11.21 45.56
CA THR A 1046 -21.88 11.86 44.64
C THR A 1046 -22.11 11.41 43.19
N VAL A 1047 -21.81 12.30 42.25
CA VAL A 1047 -21.89 12.07 40.81
C VAL A 1047 -20.48 12.23 40.28
N HIS A 1048 -19.91 11.17 39.72
CA HIS A 1048 -18.58 11.22 39.10
C HIS A 1048 -18.73 11.29 37.59
N GLU A 1049 -18.04 12.25 36.96
CA GLU A 1049 -18.03 12.47 35.52
C GLU A 1049 -16.76 11.92 34.87
N TYR A 1050 -16.93 11.31 33.70
CA TYR A 1050 -15.85 10.82 32.85
C TYR A 1050 -16.05 11.36 31.43
N THR A 1051 -14.98 11.73 30.76
CA THR A 1051 -14.99 11.99 29.31
C THR A 1051 -13.93 11.13 28.64
N LEU A 1052 -14.27 10.53 27.49
CA LEU A 1052 -13.33 9.81 26.65
C LEU A 1052 -13.44 10.35 25.23
N ASN A 1053 -12.31 10.75 24.65
CA ASN A 1053 -12.28 11.23 23.27
C ASN A 1053 -11.76 10.14 22.31
N TRP A 1054 -12.69 9.43 21.67
CA TRP A 1054 -12.39 8.38 20.69
C TRP A 1054 -11.91 8.93 19.32
N SER A 1055 -11.97 10.25 19.08
CA SER A 1055 -11.72 10.83 17.74
C SER A 1055 -10.29 10.65 17.21
N ASN A 1056 -9.30 10.45 18.09
CA ASN A 1056 -7.92 10.15 17.70
C ASN A 1056 -7.81 8.70 17.20
N TYR A 1057 -8.44 7.78 17.92
CA TYR A 1057 -8.40 6.34 17.66
C TYR A 1057 -9.03 5.98 16.31
N SER A 1058 -10.15 6.64 15.96
CA SER A 1058 -10.80 6.50 14.65
C SER A 1058 -10.02 7.11 13.47
N GLN A 1059 -8.83 7.67 13.71
CA GLN A 1059 -7.91 8.14 12.66
C GLN A 1059 -6.65 7.24 12.54
N GLY A 1060 -6.48 6.24 13.41
CA GLY A 1060 -5.39 5.26 13.32
C GLY A 1060 -4.01 5.72 13.82
N GLU A 1061 -3.89 6.97 14.27
CA GLU A 1061 -2.59 7.60 14.60
C GLU A 1061 -2.44 8.06 16.07
N GLY A 1062 -3.43 7.81 16.95
CA GLY A 1062 -3.30 8.24 18.35
C GLY A 1062 -4.33 7.68 19.33
N GLY A 1063 -3.91 7.64 20.59
CA GLY A 1063 -4.64 7.09 21.73
C GLY A 1063 -5.81 7.92 22.26
N VAL A 1064 -6.46 7.36 23.28
CA VAL A 1064 -7.69 7.86 23.88
C VAL A 1064 -7.36 8.75 25.08
N THR A 1065 -7.71 10.04 24.97
CA THR A 1065 -7.70 10.94 26.14
C THR A 1065 -8.91 10.66 27.03
N LEU A 1066 -8.65 10.25 28.27
CA LEU A 1066 -9.60 10.10 29.36
C LEU A 1066 -9.48 11.28 30.34
N LYS A 1067 -10.60 11.83 30.83
CA LYS A 1067 -10.62 12.74 32.00
C LYS A 1067 -11.56 12.24 33.08
N ILE A 1068 -11.17 12.45 34.34
CA ILE A 1068 -11.83 11.92 35.53
C ILE A 1068 -12.14 13.05 36.52
N ASP A 1069 -13.42 13.16 36.91
CA ASP A 1069 -13.90 13.85 38.12
C ASP A 1069 -13.85 12.85 39.29
N SER A 1070 -12.88 13.04 40.17
CA SER A 1070 -12.45 12.05 41.17
C SER A 1070 -13.20 12.19 42.49
N ASP A 1071 -13.73 13.38 42.82
CA ASP A 1071 -14.44 13.63 44.08
C ASP A 1071 -15.91 14.05 43.92
N GLY A 1072 -16.35 14.34 42.68
CA GLY A 1072 -17.72 14.63 42.29
C GLY A 1072 -18.14 16.09 42.41
N ASP A 1073 -17.19 17.03 42.32
CA ASP A 1073 -17.47 18.48 42.37
C ASP A 1073 -17.84 19.10 41.01
N GLY A 1074 -17.65 18.37 39.90
CA GLY A 1074 -17.91 18.82 38.54
C GLY A 1074 -16.71 19.50 37.85
N THR A 1075 -15.50 19.36 38.40
CA THR A 1075 -14.25 19.60 37.68
C THR A 1075 -13.56 18.28 37.28
N PHE A 1076 -12.41 18.34 36.59
CA PHE A 1076 -11.68 17.15 36.13
C PHE A 1076 -10.21 17.29 36.57
N GLU A 1077 -9.82 16.56 37.61
CA GLU A 1077 -8.49 16.71 38.25
C GLU A 1077 -7.42 15.89 37.52
N GLN A 1078 -7.83 14.79 36.87
CA GLN A 1078 -6.94 13.87 36.19
C GLN A 1078 -7.28 13.80 34.69
N THR A 1079 -6.23 13.80 33.88
CA THR A 1079 -6.26 13.43 32.46
C THR A 1079 -5.23 12.32 32.26
N LEU A 1080 -5.59 11.28 31.52
CA LEU A 1080 -4.66 10.28 30.99
C LEU A 1080 -4.83 10.25 29.48
N ASP A 1081 -3.72 10.11 28.76
CA ASP A 1081 -3.70 9.76 27.35
C ASP A 1081 -3.21 8.31 27.27
N LEU A 1082 -3.92 7.46 26.51
CA LEU A 1082 -3.76 6.01 26.52
C LEU A 1082 -3.72 5.47 25.08
N ASN A 1083 -2.55 5.09 24.57
CA ASN A 1083 -2.41 4.59 23.19
C ASN A 1083 -2.46 3.06 23.15
N PRO A 1084 -2.95 2.45 22.06
CA PRO A 1084 -2.86 1.01 21.89
C PRO A 1084 -1.39 0.58 21.67
N PRO A 1085 -0.96 -0.57 22.20
CA PRO A 1085 0.38 -1.08 22.00
C PRO A 1085 0.48 -1.67 20.58
N SER A 1086 1.64 -1.52 19.93
CA SER A 1086 1.85 -1.90 18.53
C SER A 1086 2.49 -3.30 18.41
N PRO A 1087 1.75 -4.35 17.98
CA PRO A 1087 2.28 -5.71 17.85
C PRO A 1087 3.11 -5.94 16.58
N SER A 1088 4.32 -6.49 16.74
CA SER A 1088 5.23 -6.84 15.64
C SER A 1088 6.16 -8.02 15.98
N PHE A 1089 6.42 -8.91 15.01
CA PHE A 1089 7.34 -10.05 15.16
C PHE A 1089 7.99 -10.47 13.82
N PHE A 1090 9.08 -11.26 13.85
CA PHE A 1090 9.93 -11.53 12.67
C PHE A 1090 10.49 -12.97 12.57
N TYR A 1091 10.93 -13.42 11.36
CA TYR A 1091 11.00 -14.88 11.07
C TYR A 1091 12.25 -15.59 10.33
N SER A 1092 13.01 -16.52 10.99
CA SER A 1092 14.05 -17.52 10.56
C SER A 1092 13.96 -18.94 11.24
N PRO A 1093 14.25 -20.08 10.57
CA PRO A 1093 14.39 -20.22 9.13
C PRO A 1093 13.16 -19.68 8.41
N GLY A 1094 13.44 -18.91 7.35
CA GLY A 1094 12.41 -18.40 6.44
C GLY A 1094 11.60 -19.54 5.86
N ASN A 1095 12.31 -20.59 5.42
CA ASN A 1095 11.78 -21.82 4.83
C ASN A 1095 11.92 -22.98 5.85
N PRO A 1096 10.95 -23.20 6.76
CA PRO A 1096 11.01 -24.24 7.77
C PRO A 1096 10.57 -25.58 7.16
N VAL A 1097 11.24 -26.67 7.55
CA VAL A 1097 10.83 -28.02 7.17
C VAL A 1097 10.17 -28.75 8.33
N ILE A 1098 9.31 -29.72 8.03
CA ILE A 1098 8.69 -30.59 9.04
C ILE A 1098 9.74 -31.20 9.99
N GLY A 1099 9.52 -31.08 11.30
CA GLY A 1099 10.47 -31.59 12.29
C GLY A 1099 11.60 -30.63 12.69
N GLN A 1100 11.67 -29.42 12.11
CA GLN A 1100 12.67 -28.40 12.46
C GLN A 1100 12.22 -27.51 13.62
N GLU A 1101 13.14 -27.16 14.53
CA GLU A 1101 12.92 -26.10 15.52
C GLU A 1101 13.20 -24.71 14.96
N ILE A 1102 12.48 -23.76 15.54
CA ILE A 1102 12.19 -22.41 15.08
C ILE A 1102 12.02 -21.56 16.38
N THR A 1103 12.46 -20.29 16.43
CA THR A 1103 12.29 -19.30 17.53
C THR A 1103 11.59 -17.96 17.14
N PHE A 1104 10.31 -17.71 17.46
CA PHE A 1104 9.69 -16.37 17.26
C PHE A 1104 10.28 -15.36 18.22
N ASN A 1105 10.32 -14.10 17.80
CA ASN A 1105 10.56 -12.97 18.67
C ASN A 1105 9.61 -11.82 18.31
N ALA A 1106 8.89 -11.30 19.31
CA ALA A 1106 7.99 -10.16 19.25
C ALA A 1106 8.54 -8.90 19.95
N SER A 1107 9.84 -8.85 20.28
CA SER A 1107 10.51 -7.70 20.94
C SER A 1107 10.61 -6.43 20.08
N ASN A 1108 10.04 -6.44 18.87
CA ASN A 1108 9.81 -5.25 18.06
C ASN A 1108 8.41 -4.66 18.30
N SER A 1109 7.59 -5.30 19.14
CA SER A 1109 6.34 -4.72 19.61
C SER A 1109 6.64 -3.58 20.58
N THR A 1110 5.94 -2.46 20.44
CA THR A 1110 6.20 -1.26 21.23
C THR A 1110 4.93 -0.74 21.90
N ASP A 1111 5.14 0.10 22.91
CA ASP A 1111 4.12 0.87 23.60
C ASP A 1111 4.71 2.28 23.76
N SER A 1112 3.91 3.31 23.51
CA SER A 1112 4.36 4.71 23.43
C SER A 1112 4.33 5.45 24.77
N ASP A 1113 3.58 4.93 25.74
CA ASP A 1113 3.20 5.59 27.00
C ASP A 1113 3.32 4.65 28.20
N GLY A 1114 3.20 3.34 27.97
CA GLY A 1114 3.40 2.28 28.94
C GLY A 1114 4.52 1.30 28.59
N ASN A 1115 4.30 0.04 28.96
CA ASN A 1115 5.12 -1.12 28.66
C ASN A 1115 4.19 -2.33 28.45
N ILE A 1116 4.52 -3.19 27.46
CA ILE A 1116 3.80 -4.44 27.23
C ILE A 1116 4.03 -5.41 28.41
N ILE A 1117 2.97 -5.71 29.18
CA ILE A 1117 3.00 -6.65 30.32
C ILE A 1117 2.68 -8.09 29.92
N SER A 1118 2.06 -8.31 28.76
CA SER A 1118 1.57 -9.61 28.32
C SER A 1118 1.73 -9.80 26.81
N TYR A 1119 2.17 -11.00 26.43
CA TYR A 1119 2.28 -11.48 25.05
C TYR A 1119 1.63 -12.86 25.01
N GLY A 1120 0.70 -13.06 24.09
CA GLY A 1120 0.01 -14.31 23.81
C GLY A 1120 -0.02 -14.60 22.31
N TRP A 1121 -0.13 -15.86 21.94
CA TRP A 1121 -0.06 -16.27 20.54
C TRP A 1121 -1.06 -17.39 20.23
N ASP A 1122 -1.68 -17.33 19.04
CA ASP A 1122 -2.36 -18.46 18.42
C ASP A 1122 -1.55 -18.96 17.21
N PHE A 1123 -1.35 -20.27 17.17
CA PHE A 1123 -0.38 -20.88 16.27
C PHE A 1123 -0.96 -21.59 15.05
N GLY A 1124 -2.27 -21.46 14.79
CA GLY A 1124 -2.91 -21.89 13.53
C GLY A 1124 -3.06 -23.41 13.37
N ASP A 1125 -2.25 -24.20 14.07
CA ASP A 1125 -2.40 -25.66 14.20
C ASP A 1125 -3.27 -26.09 15.41
N GLY A 1126 -3.90 -25.12 16.08
CA GLY A 1126 -4.66 -25.32 17.33
C GLY A 1126 -3.78 -25.40 18.58
N SER A 1127 -2.60 -24.79 18.55
CA SER A 1127 -1.71 -24.63 19.70
C SER A 1127 -1.47 -23.16 20.02
N ASN A 1128 -1.13 -22.85 21.29
CA ASN A 1128 -0.97 -21.47 21.79
C ASN A 1128 0.21 -21.40 22.77
N SER A 1129 0.79 -20.22 22.99
CA SER A 1129 1.79 -19.95 24.04
C SER A 1129 1.77 -18.47 24.44
N SER A 1130 2.57 -18.11 25.43
CA SER A 1130 2.74 -16.74 25.92
C SER A 1130 4.22 -16.42 26.17
N GLY A 1131 4.54 -15.13 26.13
CA GLY A 1131 5.89 -14.59 26.19
C GLY A 1131 6.35 -13.96 24.87
N GLU A 1132 7.29 -13.03 24.99
CA GLU A 1132 7.88 -12.24 23.90
C GLU A 1132 8.63 -13.10 22.87
N ILE A 1133 9.23 -14.22 23.30
CA ILE A 1133 10.07 -15.12 22.47
C ILE A 1133 9.67 -16.59 22.72
N VAL A 1134 9.37 -17.37 21.66
CA VAL A 1134 8.75 -18.73 21.76
C VAL A 1134 9.14 -19.70 20.61
N THR A 1135 9.43 -21.00 20.90
CA THR A 1135 9.96 -22.02 19.93
C THR A 1135 9.07 -23.26 19.67
N HIS A 1136 9.14 -23.93 18.50
CA HIS A 1136 8.21 -25.03 18.06
C HIS A 1136 8.91 -26.15 17.28
N THR A 1137 8.12 -27.08 16.77
CA THR A 1137 8.38 -27.90 15.58
C THR A 1137 7.05 -28.21 14.86
N TYR A 1138 6.80 -27.62 13.69
CA TYR A 1138 5.64 -27.99 12.86
C TYR A 1138 5.80 -29.43 12.37
N PHE A 1139 4.72 -30.23 12.43
CA PHE A 1139 4.77 -31.69 12.23
C PHE A 1139 4.10 -32.20 10.96
N ASN A 1140 3.33 -31.36 10.27
CA ASN A 1140 2.78 -31.63 8.94
C ASN A 1140 3.26 -30.51 8.00
N THR A 1141 3.25 -30.77 6.71
CA THR A 1141 3.42 -29.72 5.69
C THR A 1141 2.12 -28.95 5.49
N GLY A 1142 2.22 -27.69 5.11
CA GLY A 1142 1.09 -26.81 4.81
C GLY A 1142 1.25 -25.42 5.42
N ASP A 1143 0.24 -24.59 5.18
CA ASP A 1143 0.23 -23.18 5.54
C ASP A 1143 -0.53 -22.94 6.85
N TYR A 1144 -0.05 -21.97 7.62
CA TYR A 1144 -0.54 -21.68 8.95
C TYR A 1144 -0.57 -20.17 9.22
N THR A 1145 -1.76 -19.65 9.57
CA THR A 1145 -1.97 -18.24 9.96
C THR A 1145 -1.43 -17.94 11.36
N VAL A 1146 -1.00 -16.70 11.60
CA VAL A 1146 0.01 -16.39 12.61
C VAL A 1146 -0.34 -15.25 13.56
N THR A 1147 -1.26 -15.47 14.50
CA THR A 1147 -1.72 -14.41 15.41
C THR A 1147 -0.79 -14.20 16.61
N LEU A 1148 -0.32 -12.97 16.79
CA LEU A 1148 0.19 -12.38 18.03
C LEU A 1148 -0.92 -11.55 18.70
N THR A 1149 -0.94 -11.54 20.02
CA THR A 1149 -1.79 -10.70 20.87
C THR A 1149 -0.93 -10.12 21.98
N ILE A 1150 -0.94 -8.80 22.18
CA ILE A 1150 -0.18 -8.14 23.25
C ILE A 1150 -1.10 -7.34 24.18
N THR A 1151 -0.61 -7.02 25.38
CA THR A 1151 -1.33 -6.24 26.39
C THR A 1151 -0.37 -5.35 27.16
N ASP A 1152 -0.69 -4.07 27.32
CA ASP A 1152 0.09 -3.08 28.08
C ASP A 1152 -0.27 -3.01 29.58
N ASN A 1153 0.42 -2.13 30.31
CA ASN A 1153 0.17 -1.89 31.73
C ASN A 1153 -1.19 -1.25 32.04
N ASP A 1154 -1.85 -0.63 31.06
CA ASP A 1154 -3.19 -0.04 31.17
C ASP A 1154 -4.29 -1.00 30.68
N SER A 1155 -3.90 -2.24 30.38
CA SER A 1155 -4.73 -3.38 29.98
C SER A 1155 -5.41 -3.26 28.60
N ILE A 1156 -4.91 -2.41 27.71
CA ILE A 1156 -5.38 -2.35 26.32
C ILE A 1156 -4.74 -3.51 25.54
N ILE A 1157 -5.48 -4.09 24.59
CA ILE A 1157 -5.10 -5.29 23.84
C ILE A 1157 -5.01 -4.96 22.35
N SER A 1158 -3.99 -5.49 21.67
CA SER A 1158 -3.82 -5.36 20.22
C SER A 1158 -3.29 -6.65 19.60
N THR A 1159 -3.57 -6.88 18.32
CA THR A 1159 -3.27 -8.12 17.59
C THR A 1159 -2.60 -7.88 16.24
N TYR A 1160 -1.81 -8.85 15.78
CA TYR A 1160 -1.19 -8.86 14.45
C TYR A 1160 -1.11 -10.28 13.90
N SER A 1161 -1.28 -10.44 12.58
CA SER A 1161 -1.34 -11.75 11.92
C SER A 1161 -0.47 -11.82 10.65
N GLN A 1162 0.25 -12.93 10.48
CA GLN A 1162 1.04 -13.27 9.28
C GLN A 1162 0.66 -14.67 8.76
N GLU A 1163 1.32 -15.19 7.71
CA GLU A 1163 1.17 -16.57 7.22
C GLU A 1163 2.52 -17.26 7.00
N ILE A 1164 2.56 -18.57 7.23
CA ILE A 1164 3.78 -19.41 7.28
C ILE A 1164 3.56 -20.75 6.58
N GLU A 1165 4.23 -20.95 5.46
CA GLU A 1165 4.38 -22.27 4.81
C GLU A 1165 5.36 -23.16 5.59
N VAL A 1166 5.08 -24.47 5.63
CA VAL A 1166 6.00 -25.50 6.13
C VAL A 1166 6.13 -26.61 5.10
N THR A 1167 7.36 -26.89 4.66
CA THR A 1167 7.65 -27.83 3.56
C THR A 1167 8.35 -29.11 4.07
N CYS A 1168 8.78 -29.98 3.14
CA CYS A 1168 9.67 -31.10 3.48
C CYS A 1168 10.83 -31.15 2.49
N ASP A 1169 12.06 -31.08 3.01
CA ASP A 1169 13.27 -31.22 2.21
C ASP A 1169 13.74 -32.69 2.16
N LEU A 1170 14.24 -33.09 0.99
CA LEU A 1170 14.84 -34.40 0.71
C LEU A 1170 16.27 -34.26 0.15
N ASN A 1171 16.80 -33.03 0.05
CA ASN A 1171 18.01 -32.67 -0.68
C ASN A 1171 19.03 -31.92 0.19
N HIS A 1172 19.44 -32.51 1.32
CA HIS A 1172 20.76 -32.22 1.91
C HIS A 1172 21.68 -33.43 1.80
N ASP A 1173 22.88 -33.18 1.27
CA ASP A 1173 23.94 -34.15 0.94
C ASP A 1173 23.53 -35.36 0.08
N GLY A 1174 23.90 -35.31 -1.20
CA GLY A 1174 23.60 -36.32 -2.24
C GLY A 1174 24.31 -37.68 -2.10
N ILE A 1175 24.39 -38.24 -0.88
CA ILE A 1175 24.86 -39.60 -0.62
C ILE A 1175 23.90 -40.27 0.38
N ILE A 1176 22.89 -40.99 -0.13
CA ILE A 1176 22.14 -41.95 0.70
C ILE A 1176 23.10 -43.10 1.06
N THR A 1177 23.72 -42.98 2.23
CA THR A 1177 24.50 -44.06 2.80
C THR A 1177 23.56 -45.22 3.15
N HIS A 1178 24.05 -46.46 3.15
CA HIS A 1178 23.20 -47.61 3.49
C HIS A 1178 23.05 -47.79 5.01
N ASP A 1179 22.87 -46.69 5.75
CA ASP A 1179 22.55 -46.72 7.17
C ASP A 1179 21.03 -46.81 7.41
N TYR A 1180 20.66 -47.25 8.60
CA TYR A 1180 19.29 -47.49 9.02
C TYR A 1180 18.46 -46.21 9.15
N ASN A 1181 19.11 -45.08 9.44
CA ASN A 1181 18.46 -43.82 9.77
C ASN A 1181 17.85 -43.14 8.52
N ASP A 1182 18.62 -42.99 7.45
CA ASP A 1182 18.23 -42.34 6.19
C ASP A 1182 16.97 -43.01 5.60
N LEU A 1183 16.97 -44.35 5.53
CA LEU A 1183 15.81 -45.15 5.10
C LEU A 1183 14.58 -44.95 6.00
N MET A 1184 14.78 -44.78 7.30
CA MET A 1184 13.70 -44.61 8.27
C MET A 1184 13.09 -43.21 8.20
N THR A 1185 13.87 -42.18 7.86
CA THR A 1185 13.38 -40.82 7.60
C THR A 1185 12.48 -40.79 6.36
N ALA A 1186 12.97 -41.31 5.22
CA ALA A 1186 12.16 -41.41 4.00
C ALA A 1186 10.86 -42.22 4.21
N TYR A 1187 10.91 -43.29 5.00
CA TYR A 1187 9.73 -44.12 5.32
C TYR A 1187 8.72 -43.44 6.26
N LYS A 1188 9.15 -42.43 7.05
CA LYS A 1188 8.24 -41.59 7.87
C LYS A 1188 7.49 -40.58 6.98
N CYS A 1189 8.23 -39.87 6.11
CA CYS A 1189 7.65 -38.88 5.18
C CYS A 1189 6.52 -39.48 4.33
N PHE A 1190 6.68 -40.72 3.87
CA PHE A 1190 5.71 -41.36 2.98
C PHE A 1190 4.39 -41.84 3.64
N LEU A 1191 4.28 -41.86 4.98
CA LEU A 1191 3.15 -42.53 5.66
C LEU A 1191 2.48 -41.76 6.81
N GLY A 1192 3.09 -40.71 7.38
CA GLY A 1192 2.42 -39.83 8.36
C GLY A 1192 1.96 -40.47 9.67
N ILE A 1193 2.59 -41.57 10.11
CA ILE A 1193 2.16 -42.32 11.32
C ILE A 1193 2.95 -41.89 12.56
N LYS A 1194 2.27 -41.32 13.56
CA LYS A 1194 2.86 -40.95 14.86
C LYS A 1194 3.14 -42.20 15.72
N ASN A 1195 4.43 -42.56 15.81
CA ASN A 1195 5.09 -43.56 16.68
C ASN A 1195 4.76 -45.06 16.50
N CYS A 1196 5.82 -45.88 16.50
CA CYS A 1196 5.75 -47.37 16.48
C CYS A 1196 6.94 -48.03 17.21
N ASN A 1197 7.18 -47.66 18.47
CA ASN A 1197 8.18 -48.31 19.34
C ASN A 1197 7.75 -49.71 19.82
N ASN A 1198 7.63 -50.70 18.90
CA ASN A 1198 7.46 -52.12 19.27
C ASN A 1198 7.70 -53.14 18.13
N TYR A 1199 8.84 -53.09 17.41
CA TYR A 1199 9.18 -54.15 16.43
C TYR A 1199 10.68 -54.55 16.34
N TYR A 1200 11.30 -54.86 17.47
CA TYR A 1200 12.69 -55.34 17.55
C TYR A 1200 12.93 -56.78 17.00
N GLN A 1201 12.09 -57.28 16.07
CA GLN A 1201 12.13 -58.67 15.59
C GLN A 1201 11.97 -58.90 14.07
N ASN A 1202 11.76 -57.88 13.23
CA ASN A 1202 11.46 -58.10 11.80
C ASN A 1202 12.32 -57.31 10.79
N TRP A 1203 13.62 -57.17 11.08
CA TRP A 1203 14.64 -56.65 10.15
C TRP A 1203 14.60 -57.31 8.75
N ASN A 1204 14.25 -58.60 8.71
CA ASN A 1204 14.15 -59.37 7.47
C ASN A 1204 12.91 -59.05 6.61
N LEU A 1205 11.87 -58.39 7.12
CA LEU A 1205 10.75 -57.93 6.30
C LEU A 1205 11.08 -56.63 5.56
N ILE A 1206 11.57 -55.62 6.30
CA ILE A 1206 11.90 -54.29 5.74
C ILE A 1206 12.92 -54.43 4.61
N LYS A 1207 13.96 -55.25 4.82
CA LYS A 1207 14.97 -55.55 3.80
C LYS A 1207 14.41 -56.30 2.58
N HIS A 1208 13.30 -57.03 2.73
CA HIS A 1208 12.68 -57.78 1.63
C HIS A 1208 11.75 -56.90 0.78
N GLU A 1209 11.01 -55.97 1.39
CA GLU A 1209 10.13 -55.06 0.64
C GLU A 1209 10.95 -53.98 -0.09
N TYR A 1210 12.02 -53.44 0.50
CA TYR A 1210 12.92 -52.49 -0.18
C TYR A 1210 13.62 -53.13 -1.40
N LEU A 1211 14.12 -54.38 -1.27
CA LEU A 1211 14.68 -55.15 -2.40
C LEU A 1211 13.66 -55.57 -3.47
N CYS A 1212 12.35 -55.43 -3.22
CA CYS A 1212 11.32 -55.60 -4.24
C CYS A 1212 11.04 -54.30 -5.02
N PHE A 1213 11.33 -53.14 -4.44
CA PHE A 1213 11.10 -51.84 -5.08
C PHE A 1213 12.20 -51.46 -6.07
N THR A 1214 13.48 -51.72 -5.75
CA THR A 1214 14.63 -51.38 -6.61
C THR A 1214 14.80 -52.33 -7.82
N LYS A 1215 13.70 -52.81 -8.42
CA LYS A 1215 13.76 -53.83 -9.50
C LYS A 1215 12.55 -53.95 -10.43
N ASN A 1216 11.67 -52.96 -10.51
CA ASN A 1216 10.78 -52.72 -11.66
C ASN A 1216 10.86 -51.23 -12.02
#